data_AF-A0A8H8TU57-F1
#
_entry.id   AF-A0A8H8TU57-F1
#
_cell.length_a   1.000
_cell.length_b   1.000
_cell.length_c   1.000
_cell.angle_alpha   90.00
_cell.angle_beta   90.00
_cell.angle_gamma   90.00
#
_symmetry.space_group_name_H-M   'P 1'
#
loop_
_entity.id
_entity.type
_entity.pdbx_description
1 polymer ?
#
loop_
_entity_poly.entity_id
_entity_poly.type
_entity_poly.pdbx_seq_one_letter_code
_entity_poly.pdbx_strand_id
1 'polypeptide(L)'
;MIVRPLTSSLYRPALGLARQAAPRTAIRWYTPGTLRINPDRMMKTLHETCEWGSSHRHGPGPHETGMARLTLDENDATARRWLSDEAQKLGCSVTVDQMGNMFLIRPGKSIGHPTAMGSHLDTQPTGGRYDGILGIMAGLEALRTLNDHDIQTEYPVALVNWTNEEGARFPQSIVGSGVWCGDVPLEKAWGLQDVKDSSLTMKSELERIGFLGETKCSHEAMPLAAHFELHIEQGPILEATGKKVGIVQGGQAYKWFNVNVGGRDCHTGSTPFETRSDAMLCASRIIVESNRIAKEHQGLASTGILRLTPGSVNTVPGQVFFTLDIRHPSTEKLASLCSAIESAARCIASQESEKGCQLEWTETFNSPAITFHRDCIACVRKAVEAIYGADQGKDIYSGAGHDTCSTSKRCPSSMIFITSKDGVSHNPREYSSPEDCLLEVDAGPLYTMATPSTDTGVSATSFTEFDYVIIGGGTAGLTVAARLSEDPSITVGVIEAGLWRPDDPKINYPAFIGQSLMNPDYDWCLETEPEQHSNGRKYAWPRGKVLGGSSALNFLVWQRGYKGEYDDIGKLGNDGWSWDDFAQFARKSATLEKPSTELQKANLATCDEELHGKDGPVKTSYSKWYTEAQKPWFDALKSLGLANVQDGLGGSNSGFWVSPVTIDTKKTVRSYSANAHYAPNANRENLKVITGAHASKIVFDSNSADGDLVATGVEFIVDGKTYTVKAKKEIVVSGGTVHSPHLLELSGVGKAEVLKVAGIEQKLELDVGENVQDHIYCTSSFKLKPGFITWDKMRQDDFAKAAMEQYHGEGEDRGIIASAFSGFAYVPLSQYLSPEEISRIKADVCNVDWSKYSKGVQETVRLQLARLEDKKCPSTELIFAPGFFSTASPPVDNQEYYSILACLQQPFSRGKIHVSSSDPTKPPKIHANYFSIDADLEILSKAVRYCQTVTDTSPLKEITVARQDPDPSQYNSDEDFREFTKDQSVTEYHPIGSCSMMPREKGGVVDARLKVYGTKNVRVADASVVPIHVSSHIVQTVYAIGEKAAHMIKEDARKA
;
A
#
# COMPACT_ATOMS: atom_id res chain seq x y z
N MET A 1 18.55 -7.86 -12.89
CA MET A 1 17.73 -7.14 -11.91
C MET A 1 17.73 -5.61 -12.13
N ILE A 2 18.05 -5.08 -13.33
CA ILE A 2 17.92 -3.64 -13.62
C ILE A 2 17.00 -3.29 -14.80
N VAL A 3 16.74 -4.17 -15.75
CA VAL A 3 15.52 -4.10 -16.58
C VAL A 3 15.14 -5.53 -16.95
N ARG A 4 14.16 -6.13 -16.26
CA ARG A 4 13.30 -7.14 -16.87
C ARG A 4 12.03 -6.40 -17.24
N PRO A 5 11.70 -6.21 -18.52
CA PRO A 5 10.35 -5.87 -18.89
C PRO A 5 9.49 -7.06 -18.48
N LEU A 6 8.55 -6.86 -17.57
CA LEU A 6 7.40 -7.75 -17.43
C LEU A 6 6.47 -7.54 -18.64
N THR A 7 6.94 -7.87 -19.84
CA THR A 7 6.11 -7.86 -21.07
C THR A 7 6.57 -8.97 -22.02
N SER A 8 6.34 -10.23 -21.65
CA SER A 8 6.28 -11.31 -22.64
C SER A 8 5.40 -12.52 -22.27
N SER A 9 4.55 -12.45 -21.24
CA SER A 9 3.66 -13.59 -20.89
C SER A 9 2.17 -13.37 -21.14
N LEU A 10 1.79 -12.27 -21.78
CA LEU A 10 0.45 -12.11 -22.35
C LEU A 10 0.63 -12.00 -23.87
N TYR A 11 0.03 -12.95 -24.61
CA TYR A 11 0.15 -13.21 -26.05
C TYR A 11 1.20 -14.25 -26.51
N ARG A 12 0.90 -15.54 -26.27
CA ARG A 12 0.72 -16.56 -27.33
C ARG A 12 0.18 -17.89 -26.75
N PRO A 13 -0.67 -18.65 -27.49
CA PRO A 13 -1.30 -19.87 -26.98
C PRO A 13 -0.39 -21.10 -27.12
N ALA A 14 -0.46 -21.98 -26.12
CA ALA A 14 -0.19 -23.43 -26.09
C ALA A 14 1.10 -23.99 -26.73
N LEU A 15 1.98 -24.59 -25.91
CA LEU A 15 2.43 -26.01 -25.98
C LEU A 15 3.62 -26.33 -25.05
N GLY A 16 3.42 -27.26 -24.11
CA GLY A 16 4.27 -28.43 -23.82
C GLY A 16 5.71 -28.30 -23.25
N LEU A 17 5.84 -28.65 -21.96
CA LEU A 17 6.90 -29.48 -21.33
C LEU A 17 8.39 -29.13 -21.50
N ALA A 18 9.05 -28.75 -20.40
CA ALA A 18 10.02 -29.60 -19.67
C ALA A 18 10.78 -28.81 -18.58
N ARG A 19 10.75 -29.31 -17.34
CA ARG A 19 11.60 -28.87 -16.22
C ARG A 19 13.02 -29.40 -16.42
N GLN A 20 14.04 -28.56 -16.23
CA GLN A 20 15.36 -28.99 -15.74
C GLN A 20 15.95 -27.93 -14.80
N ALA A 21 16.51 -28.42 -13.70
CA ALA A 21 16.99 -27.65 -12.55
C ALA A 21 18.37 -27.01 -12.80
N ALA A 22 18.58 -25.81 -12.25
CA ALA A 22 19.85 -25.09 -12.19
C ALA A 22 20.20 -24.77 -10.72
N PRO A 23 21.50 -24.63 -10.37
CA PRO A 23 22.02 -24.76 -9.01
C PRO A 23 21.79 -23.52 -8.12
N ARG A 24 21.78 -23.81 -6.81
CA ARG A 24 21.45 -22.94 -5.68
C ARG A 24 22.56 -21.93 -5.41
N THR A 25 22.25 -20.62 -5.47
CA THR A 25 22.66 -19.53 -4.56
C THR A 25 22.20 -18.20 -5.14
N ALA A 26 20.93 -17.83 -4.89
CA ALA A 26 20.40 -16.50 -5.16
C ALA A 26 19.46 -16.13 -4.01
N ILE A 27 19.61 -14.91 -3.48
CA ILE A 27 18.75 -14.33 -2.44
C ILE A 27 17.34 -14.20 -3.04
N ARG A 28 16.39 -15.01 -2.56
CA ARG A 28 14.98 -14.98 -2.98
C ARG A 28 14.24 -13.92 -2.17
N TRP A 29 13.71 -12.90 -2.84
CA TRP A 29 12.66 -12.05 -2.26
C TRP A 29 11.31 -12.77 -2.37
N TYR A 30 10.58 -12.81 -1.26
CA TYR A 30 9.37 -13.60 -1.09
C TYR A 30 8.17 -12.98 -1.83
N THR A 31 7.44 -13.81 -2.57
CA THR A 31 6.12 -13.50 -3.12
C THR A 31 5.08 -14.12 -2.19
N PRO A 32 4.02 -13.39 -1.76
CA PRO A 32 2.92 -13.99 -0.99
C PRO A 32 2.41 -15.28 -1.63
N GLY A 33 2.29 -16.36 -0.85
CA GLY A 33 1.89 -17.67 -1.35
C GLY A 33 3.02 -18.56 -1.93
N THR A 34 4.29 -18.20 -1.76
CA THR A 34 5.44 -19.01 -2.24
C THR A 34 6.22 -19.75 -1.16
N LEU A 35 6.05 -19.39 0.12
CA LEU A 35 6.62 -20.13 1.25
C LEU A 35 5.55 -21.11 1.77
N ARG A 36 5.96 -22.36 2.01
CA ARG A 36 5.08 -23.42 2.49
C ARG A 36 5.76 -24.13 3.65
N ILE A 37 5.00 -24.34 4.72
CA ILE A 37 5.45 -25.16 5.86
C ILE A 37 5.66 -26.62 5.44
N ASN A 38 6.41 -27.39 6.22
CA ASN A 38 6.53 -28.83 6.00
C ASN A 38 5.34 -29.56 6.67
N PRO A 39 4.37 -30.05 5.87
CA PRO A 39 3.14 -30.62 6.40
C PRO A 39 3.37 -31.86 7.26
N ASP A 40 4.21 -32.76 6.76
CA ASP A 40 4.47 -34.06 7.38
C ASP A 40 5.21 -33.87 8.72
N ARG A 41 6.17 -32.92 8.76
CA ARG A 41 6.90 -32.60 9.99
C ARG A 41 5.99 -32.00 11.05
N MET A 42 5.10 -31.08 10.66
CA MET A 42 4.16 -30.46 11.60
C MET A 42 3.19 -31.48 12.17
N MET A 43 2.55 -32.29 11.32
CA MET A 43 1.58 -33.31 11.77
C MET A 43 2.25 -34.39 12.62
N LYS A 44 3.46 -34.81 12.24
CA LYS A 44 4.26 -35.72 13.06
C LYS A 44 4.56 -35.12 14.43
N THR A 45 5.02 -33.87 14.48
CA THR A 45 5.33 -33.17 15.73
C THR A 45 4.08 -33.06 16.62
N LEU A 46 2.94 -32.68 16.03
CA LEU A 46 1.67 -32.61 16.74
C LEU A 46 1.33 -33.97 17.35
N HIS A 47 1.31 -35.05 16.56
CA HIS A 47 0.95 -36.38 17.05
C HIS A 47 1.94 -36.93 18.09
N GLU A 48 3.25 -36.75 17.91
CA GLU A 48 4.27 -37.23 18.86
C GLU A 48 4.15 -36.54 20.22
N THR A 49 3.94 -35.22 20.23
CA THR A 49 3.79 -34.47 21.49
C THR A 49 2.46 -34.79 22.19
N CYS A 50 1.42 -35.18 21.44
CA CYS A 50 0.13 -35.58 22.00
C CYS A 50 0.19 -36.83 22.90
N GLU A 51 1.22 -37.66 22.75
CA GLU A 51 1.44 -38.81 23.65
C GLU A 51 1.68 -38.37 25.11
N TRP A 52 2.20 -37.15 25.33
CA TRP A 52 2.35 -36.57 26.67
C TRP A 52 1.02 -36.02 27.17
N GLY A 53 0.25 -36.90 27.81
CA GLY A 53 -1.12 -36.61 28.26
C GLY A 53 -2.20 -37.31 27.42
N SER A 54 -1.84 -38.30 26.60
CA SER A 54 -2.81 -39.14 25.87
C SER A 54 -3.81 -39.79 26.83
N SER A 55 -5.10 -39.70 26.50
CA SER A 55 -6.20 -40.22 27.32
C SER A 55 -7.42 -40.58 26.48
N HIS A 56 -8.43 -41.23 27.06
CA HIS A 56 -9.77 -41.41 26.46
C HIS A 56 -9.79 -41.85 24.97
N ARG A 57 -9.34 -43.09 24.69
CA ARG A 57 -9.42 -43.68 23.35
C ARG A 57 -10.88 -43.78 22.88
N HIS A 58 -11.16 -43.26 21.68
CA HIS A 58 -12.51 -43.24 21.12
C HIS A 58 -12.64 -44.03 19.81
N GLY A 59 -11.55 -44.61 19.30
CA GLY A 59 -11.57 -45.47 18.11
C GLY A 59 -10.35 -46.39 17.94
N PRO A 60 -10.38 -47.31 16.95
CA PRO A 60 -9.34 -48.31 16.71
C PRO A 60 -8.06 -47.76 16.07
N GLY A 61 -8.08 -46.56 15.49
CA GLY A 61 -6.92 -45.93 14.85
C GLY A 61 -5.81 -45.56 15.84
N PRO A 62 -4.54 -45.42 15.39
CA PRO A 62 -3.41 -45.12 16.26
C PRO A 62 -3.55 -43.76 16.96
N HIS A 63 -4.24 -42.80 16.33
CA HIS A 63 -4.42 -41.45 16.86
C HIS A 63 -5.87 -41.12 17.28
N GLU A 64 -6.76 -42.12 17.40
CA GLU A 64 -8.16 -41.90 17.83
C GLU A 64 -8.26 -41.89 19.36
N THR A 65 -7.59 -40.92 19.97
CA THR A 65 -7.46 -40.74 21.42
C THR A 65 -7.48 -39.25 21.77
N GLY A 66 -8.11 -38.91 22.90
CA GLY A 66 -8.11 -37.55 23.45
C GLY A 66 -6.86 -37.23 24.27
N MET A 67 -6.89 -36.08 24.92
CA MET A 67 -5.79 -35.53 25.72
C MET A 67 -6.27 -35.02 27.08
N ALA A 68 -5.40 -35.16 28.07
CA ALA A 68 -5.56 -34.68 29.43
C ALA A 68 -4.21 -34.15 29.93
N ARG A 69 -3.60 -33.24 29.16
CA ARG A 69 -2.38 -32.53 29.54
C ARG A 69 -2.80 -31.29 30.31
N LEU A 70 -2.96 -31.40 31.62
CA LEU A 70 -3.45 -30.30 32.44
C LEU A 70 -2.32 -29.31 32.71
N THR A 71 -2.66 -28.03 32.78
CA THR A 71 -1.67 -26.99 33.05
C THR A 71 -0.83 -27.31 34.30
N LEU A 72 0.47 -27.08 34.21
CA LEU A 72 1.45 -27.27 35.27
C LEU A 72 1.54 -28.69 35.85
N ASP A 73 0.99 -29.70 35.16
CA ASP A 73 1.24 -31.10 35.51
C ASP A 73 2.58 -31.60 34.89
N GLU A 74 2.95 -32.85 35.15
CA GLU A 74 4.21 -33.41 34.61
C GLU A 74 4.22 -33.54 33.08
N ASN A 75 3.06 -33.74 32.45
CA ASN A 75 2.96 -33.83 31.00
C ASN A 75 3.13 -32.44 30.37
N ASP A 76 2.52 -31.40 30.93
CA ASP A 76 2.74 -30.00 30.54
C ASP A 76 4.19 -29.59 30.74
N ALA A 77 4.79 -29.91 31.90
CA ALA A 77 6.21 -29.65 32.15
C ALA A 77 7.13 -30.32 31.12
N THR A 78 6.80 -31.55 30.70
CA THR A 78 7.54 -32.27 29.64
C THR A 78 7.41 -31.56 28.30
N ALA A 79 6.20 -31.15 27.91
CA ALA A 79 5.95 -30.44 26.66
C ALA A 79 6.66 -29.07 26.61
N ARG A 80 6.66 -28.32 27.73
CA ARG A 80 7.35 -27.03 27.83
C ARG A 80 8.86 -27.15 27.69
N ARG A 81 9.48 -28.13 28.37
CA ARG A 81 10.94 -28.38 28.24
C ARG A 81 11.29 -28.74 26.79
N TRP A 82 10.52 -29.63 26.18
CA TRP A 82 10.68 -29.97 24.77
C TRP A 82 10.57 -28.76 23.85
N LEU A 83 9.56 -27.90 24.04
CA LEU A 83 9.36 -26.72 23.21
C LEU A 83 10.53 -25.73 23.33
N SER A 84 11.03 -25.54 24.57
CA SER A 84 12.22 -24.72 24.83
C SER A 84 13.44 -25.26 24.07
N ASP A 85 13.69 -26.57 24.15
CA ASP A 85 14.81 -27.22 23.48
C ASP A 85 14.71 -27.09 21.95
N GLU A 86 13.51 -27.26 21.38
CA GLU A 86 13.29 -27.11 19.95
C GLU A 86 13.53 -25.67 19.46
N ALA A 87 13.07 -24.66 20.20
CA ALA A 87 13.30 -23.27 19.80
C ALA A 87 14.76 -22.84 19.93
N GLN A 88 15.46 -23.33 20.96
CA GLN A 88 16.90 -23.08 21.11
C GLN A 88 17.70 -23.68 19.94
N LYS A 89 17.33 -24.87 19.43
CA LYS A 89 17.92 -25.43 18.19
C LYS A 89 17.73 -24.53 16.97
N LEU A 90 16.69 -23.70 16.97
CA LEU A 90 16.40 -22.72 15.91
C LEU A 90 17.11 -21.38 16.10
N GLY A 91 17.89 -21.22 17.17
CA GLY A 91 18.58 -19.97 17.51
C GLY A 91 17.68 -18.95 18.21
N CYS A 92 16.54 -19.37 18.77
CA CYS A 92 15.68 -18.48 19.55
C CYS A 92 16.23 -18.29 20.97
N SER A 93 16.06 -17.09 21.54
CA SER A 93 16.11 -16.91 22.99
C SER A 93 14.80 -17.37 23.61
N VAL A 94 14.85 -17.97 24.80
CA VAL A 94 13.66 -18.43 25.53
C VAL A 94 13.59 -17.69 26.86
N THR A 95 12.50 -16.96 27.07
CA THR A 95 12.21 -16.27 28.33
C THR A 95 10.96 -16.87 28.95
N VAL A 96 11.02 -17.19 30.24
CA VAL A 96 9.86 -17.61 31.04
C VAL A 96 9.54 -16.50 32.03
N ASP A 97 8.27 -16.11 32.12
CA ASP A 97 7.83 -15.09 33.08
C ASP A 97 7.29 -15.67 34.40
N GLN A 98 6.89 -14.80 35.32
CA GLN A 98 6.35 -15.14 36.64
C GLN A 98 5.06 -15.98 36.62
N MET A 99 4.39 -16.10 35.48
CA MET A 99 3.23 -16.99 35.29
C MET A 99 3.56 -18.23 34.48
N GLY A 100 4.83 -18.44 34.13
CA GLY A 100 5.26 -19.55 33.31
C GLY A 100 4.96 -19.37 31.83
N ASN A 101 4.53 -18.19 31.37
CA ASN A 101 4.40 -17.93 29.95
C ASN A 101 5.77 -18.00 29.29
N MET A 102 5.87 -18.65 28.14
CA MET A 102 7.13 -18.82 27.44
C MET A 102 7.15 -17.95 26.19
N PHE A 103 8.19 -17.13 26.06
CA PHE A 103 8.44 -16.28 24.89
C PHE A 103 9.70 -16.78 24.19
N LEU A 104 9.53 -17.39 23.02
CA LEU A 104 10.60 -17.98 22.23
C LEU A 104 10.87 -17.04 21.04
N ILE A 105 11.89 -16.19 21.17
CA ILE A 105 12.15 -15.05 20.28
C ILE A 105 13.29 -15.36 19.32
N ARG A 106 13.01 -15.35 18.03
CA ARG A 106 14.01 -15.39 16.96
C ARG A 106 14.41 -13.97 16.57
N PRO A 107 15.72 -13.62 16.55
CA PRO A 107 16.16 -12.27 16.21
C PRO A 107 15.88 -11.92 14.75
N GLY A 108 15.59 -10.63 14.51
CA GLY A 108 15.51 -10.02 13.17
C GLY A 108 16.78 -9.26 12.80
N LYS A 109 16.78 -8.57 11.66
CA LYS A 109 17.87 -7.67 11.23
C LYS A 109 17.96 -6.42 12.08
N SER A 110 16.82 -5.89 12.47
CA SER A 110 16.65 -4.66 13.25
C SER A 110 16.21 -4.98 14.68
N ILE A 111 16.56 -4.07 15.58
CA ILE A 111 16.11 -4.12 16.98
C ILE A 111 14.68 -3.57 17.04
N GLY A 112 13.75 -4.31 17.65
CA GLY A 112 12.36 -3.92 17.82
C GLY A 112 11.56 -4.96 18.61
N HIS A 113 10.28 -4.69 18.85
CA HIS A 113 9.38 -5.64 19.50
C HIS A 113 9.02 -6.78 18.54
N PRO A 114 8.93 -8.04 19.01
CA PRO A 114 8.62 -9.15 18.14
C PRO A 114 7.15 -9.14 17.71
N THR A 115 6.91 -9.56 16.46
CA THR A 115 5.58 -10.03 16.06
C THR A 115 5.45 -11.48 16.54
N ALA A 116 4.46 -11.72 17.40
CA ALA A 116 4.25 -13.00 18.03
C ALA A 116 3.17 -13.82 17.32
N MET A 117 3.36 -15.12 17.33
CA MET A 117 2.36 -16.14 17.08
C MET A 117 2.31 -17.11 18.26
N GLY A 118 1.19 -17.77 18.50
CA GLY A 118 1.10 -18.76 19.55
C GLY A 118 -0.28 -18.88 20.18
N SER A 119 -0.37 -19.76 21.18
CA SER A 119 -1.59 -20.12 21.90
C SER A 119 -1.18 -20.82 23.21
N HIS A 120 -1.77 -21.98 23.56
CA HIS A 120 -1.47 -22.75 24.77
C HIS A 120 -1.16 -24.23 24.50
N LEU A 121 -0.49 -24.88 25.45
CA LEU A 121 -0.15 -26.32 25.42
C LEU A 121 -1.06 -27.19 26.30
N ASP A 122 -1.76 -26.60 27.27
CA ASP A 122 -2.66 -27.30 28.18
C ASP A 122 -4.03 -27.60 27.55
N THR A 123 -4.71 -28.63 28.05
CA THR A 123 -6.01 -29.10 27.53
C THR A 123 -7.04 -29.19 28.66
N GLN A 124 -8.32 -29.30 28.27
CA GLN A 124 -9.36 -29.81 29.17
C GLN A 124 -9.10 -31.27 29.61
N PRO A 125 -9.71 -31.77 30.71
CA PRO A 125 -9.51 -33.14 31.19
C PRO A 125 -9.97 -34.23 30.23
N THR A 126 -10.87 -33.88 29.32
CA THR A 126 -11.34 -34.70 28.20
C THR A 126 -11.18 -33.95 26.87
N GLY A 127 -10.08 -33.19 26.73
CA GLY A 127 -9.81 -32.42 25.53
C GLY A 127 -9.37 -33.29 24.35
N GLY A 128 -9.20 -32.66 23.19
CA GLY A 128 -8.54 -33.26 22.05
C GLY A 128 -7.14 -32.68 21.82
N ARG A 129 -6.63 -32.91 20.61
CA ARG A 129 -5.22 -32.71 20.26
C ARG A 129 -4.92 -31.42 19.51
N TYR A 130 -5.95 -30.61 19.24
CA TYR A 130 -5.84 -29.47 18.34
C TYR A 130 -6.13 -28.14 19.02
N ASP A 131 -7.07 -28.12 19.95
CA ASP A 131 -7.40 -26.95 20.77
C ASP A 131 -6.14 -26.39 21.47
N GLY A 132 -5.80 -25.13 21.20
CA GLY A 132 -4.53 -24.47 21.56
C GLY A 132 -3.24 -25.03 20.94
N ILE A 133 -3.03 -26.34 21.09
CA ILE A 133 -1.80 -27.04 20.73
C ILE A 133 -1.45 -26.84 19.26
N LEU A 134 -2.46 -26.82 18.37
CA LEU A 134 -2.22 -26.60 16.95
C LEU A 134 -1.57 -25.23 16.70
N GLY A 135 -1.98 -24.17 17.41
CA GLY A 135 -1.38 -22.84 17.30
C GLY A 135 0.10 -22.82 17.69
N ILE A 136 0.47 -23.60 18.70
CA ILE A 136 1.88 -23.77 19.11
C ILE A 136 2.68 -24.53 18.05
N MET A 137 2.15 -25.65 17.54
CA MET A 137 2.85 -26.47 16.54
C MET A 137 2.99 -25.72 15.21
N ALA A 138 1.95 -25.01 14.80
CA ALA A 138 1.92 -24.11 13.66
C ALA A 138 3.03 -23.05 13.76
N GLY A 139 3.13 -22.38 14.91
CA GLY A 139 4.13 -21.34 15.09
C GLY A 139 5.57 -21.86 15.16
N LEU A 140 5.80 -23.02 15.78
CA LEU A 140 7.11 -23.68 15.75
C LEU A 140 7.51 -24.07 14.32
N GLU A 141 6.57 -24.59 13.53
CA GLU A 141 6.84 -24.97 12.15
C GLU A 141 7.10 -23.75 11.24
N ALA A 142 6.46 -22.61 11.49
CA ALA A 142 6.81 -21.36 10.82
C ALA A 142 8.25 -20.95 11.10
N LEU A 143 8.71 -21.01 12.36
CA LEU A 143 10.11 -20.72 12.71
C LEU A 143 11.07 -21.71 12.03
N ARG A 144 10.74 -23.01 11.99
CA ARG A 144 11.54 -24.02 11.28
C ARG A 144 11.58 -23.74 9.78
N THR A 145 10.47 -23.35 9.18
CA THR A 145 10.37 -23.05 7.75
C THR A 145 11.20 -21.83 7.37
N LEU A 146 11.21 -20.79 8.22
CA LEU A 146 12.09 -19.63 8.05
C LEU A 146 13.56 -20.05 8.06
N ASN A 147 13.95 -20.95 8.97
CA ASN A 147 15.33 -21.45 9.03
C ASN A 147 15.67 -22.37 7.85
N ASP A 148 14.79 -23.30 7.46
CA ASP A 148 15.01 -24.22 6.34
C ASP A 148 15.20 -23.49 4.99
N HIS A 149 14.70 -22.26 4.89
CA HIS A 149 14.80 -21.41 3.72
C HIS A 149 15.79 -20.24 3.88
N ASP A 150 16.57 -20.22 4.96
CA ASP A 150 17.55 -19.18 5.27
C ASP A 150 16.96 -17.75 5.25
N ILE A 151 15.72 -17.60 5.72
CA ILE A 151 14.99 -16.33 5.71
C ILE A 151 15.27 -15.54 7.00
N GLN A 152 15.82 -14.34 6.86
CA GLN A 152 16.00 -13.39 7.95
C GLN A 152 14.89 -12.33 7.93
N THR A 153 14.16 -12.20 9.03
CA THR A 153 13.06 -11.22 9.17
C THR A 153 13.62 -9.83 9.50
N GLU A 154 12.90 -8.77 9.12
CA GLU A 154 13.33 -7.39 9.41
C GLU A 154 13.35 -7.08 10.90
N TYR A 155 12.28 -7.44 11.62
CA TYR A 155 12.18 -7.36 13.07
C TYR A 155 12.12 -8.77 13.70
N PRO A 156 12.32 -8.90 15.01
CA PRO A 156 12.20 -10.19 15.69
C PRO A 156 10.83 -10.82 15.51
N VAL A 157 10.77 -12.14 15.57
CA VAL A 157 9.52 -12.91 15.56
C VAL A 157 9.50 -13.85 16.75
N ALA A 158 8.33 -14.03 17.36
CA ALA A 158 8.21 -14.83 18.58
C ALA A 158 7.16 -15.92 18.44
N LEU A 159 7.44 -17.07 19.05
CA LEU A 159 6.42 -18.04 19.43
C LEU A 159 6.10 -17.84 20.92
N VAL A 160 4.82 -17.78 21.29
CA VAL A 160 4.37 -17.62 22.67
C VAL A 160 3.53 -18.83 23.11
N ASN A 161 3.87 -19.39 24.27
CA ASN A 161 3.02 -20.36 24.96
C ASN A 161 2.46 -19.73 26.23
N TRP A 162 1.17 -19.44 26.20
CA TRP A 162 0.43 -18.88 27.34
C TRP A 162 0.07 -19.98 28.34
N THR A 163 0.03 -19.62 29.62
CA THR A 163 -0.22 -20.60 30.69
C THR A 163 -1.66 -20.55 31.18
N ASN A 164 -2.31 -21.73 31.19
CA ASN A 164 -3.64 -21.96 31.75
C ASN A 164 -4.71 -21.10 31.04
N GLU A 165 -4.77 -21.28 29.73
CA GLU A 165 -5.85 -20.73 28.89
C GLU A 165 -7.18 -21.39 29.24
N GLU A 166 -7.18 -22.70 29.45
CA GLU A 166 -8.38 -23.51 29.63
C GLU A 166 -9.02 -23.36 31.02
N GLY A 167 -8.20 -23.09 32.04
CA GLY A 167 -8.65 -23.05 33.43
C GLY A 167 -9.09 -24.41 34.00
N ALA A 168 -8.73 -25.52 33.35
CA ALA A 168 -9.21 -26.86 33.68
C ALA A 168 -8.77 -27.36 35.06
N ARG A 169 -7.53 -27.05 35.45
CA ARG A 169 -6.95 -27.45 36.75
C ARG A 169 -7.03 -26.33 37.78
N PHE A 170 -6.82 -25.09 37.35
CA PHE A 170 -6.91 -23.88 38.17
C PHE A 170 -8.05 -23.02 37.61
N PRO A 171 -9.17 -22.84 38.35
CA PRO A 171 -10.48 -22.49 37.78
C PRO A 171 -10.61 -21.00 37.41
N GLN A 172 -9.80 -20.56 36.45
CA GLN A 172 -9.87 -19.28 35.76
C GLN A 172 -9.16 -19.40 34.40
N SER A 173 -9.91 -19.23 33.31
CA SER A 173 -9.40 -19.26 31.93
C SER A 173 -8.54 -18.01 31.62
N ILE A 174 -7.70 -18.10 30.57
CA ILE A 174 -6.84 -17.03 30.02
C ILE A 174 -5.99 -16.31 31.06
N VAL A 175 -5.58 -17.01 32.13
CA VAL A 175 -4.99 -16.34 33.30
C VAL A 175 -3.57 -15.85 33.02
N GLY A 176 -2.75 -16.62 32.29
CA GLY A 176 -1.37 -16.24 31.97
C GLY A 176 -1.30 -14.96 31.14
N SER A 177 -2.06 -14.90 30.03
CA SER A 177 -2.19 -13.69 29.21
C SER A 177 -2.94 -12.56 29.93
N GLY A 178 -3.89 -12.89 30.81
CA GLY A 178 -4.63 -11.96 31.65
C GLY A 178 -3.75 -11.22 32.67
N VAL A 179 -2.77 -11.90 33.27
CA VAL A 179 -1.76 -11.24 34.13
C VAL A 179 -0.83 -10.39 33.27
N TRP A 180 -0.36 -10.91 32.13
CA TRP A 180 0.52 -10.18 31.21
C TRP A 180 -0.11 -8.86 30.72
N CYS A 181 -1.39 -8.86 30.37
CA CYS A 181 -2.12 -7.66 29.93
C CYS A 181 -2.58 -6.78 31.11
N GLY A 182 -2.50 -7.26 32.35
CA GLY A 182 -2.86 -6.53 33.57
C GLY A 182 -4.33 -6.59 33.98
N ASP A 183 -5.13 -7.50 33.41
CA ASP A 183 -6.53 -7.73 33.83
C ASP A 183 -6.62 -8.58 35.12
N VAL A 184 -5.61 -9.41 35.36
CA VAL A 184 -5.56 -10.29 36.52
C VAL A 184 -4.37 -9.92 37.40
N PRO A 185 -4.58 -9.58 38.69
CA PRO A 185 -3.47 -9.39 39.62
C PRO A 185 -2.65 -10.68 39.78
N LEU A 186 -1.32 -10.58 39.76
CA LEU A 186 -0.40 -11.71 39.84
C LEU A 186 -0.66 -12.56 41.10
N GLU A 187 -0.87 -11.91 42.25
CA GLU A 187 -1.10 -12.58 43.54
C GLU A 187 -2.41 -13.38 43.53
N LYS A 188 -3.43 -12.88 42.81
CA LYS A 188 -4.70 -13.60 42.64
C LYS A 188 -4.49 -14.84 41.77
N ALA A 189 -3.78 -14.71 40.65
CA ALA A 189 -3.48 -15.83 39.75
C ALA A 189 -2.65 -16.92 40.46
N TRP A 190 -1.59 -16.51 41.17
CA TRP A 190 -0.77 -17.40 42.00
C TRP A 190 -1.54 -18.13 43.09
N GLY A 191 -2.61 -17.51 43.62
CA GLY A 191 -3.47 -18.07 44.65
C GLY A 191 -4.57 -19.00 44.15
N LEU A 192 -4.74 -19.18 42.83
CA LEU A 192 -5.70 -20.13 42.29
C LEU A 192 -5.33 -21.55 42.73
N GLN A 193 -6.32 -22.26 43.27
CA GLN A 193 -6.17 -23.59 43.85
C GLN A 193 -6.54 -24.67 42.84
N ASP A 194 -5.88 -25.82 42.95
CA ASP A 194 -6.21 -27.00 42.15
C ASP A 194 -7.62 -27.51 42.49
N VAL A 195 -8.40 -27.86 41.46
CA VAL A 195 -9.80 -28.29 41.59
C VAL A 195 -9.97 -29.64 42.32
N LYS A 196 -8.91 -30.46 42.41
CA LYS A 196 -8.89 -31.76 43.11
C LYS A 196 -8.20 -31.67 44.47
N ASP A 197 -7.19 -30.82 44.61
CA ASP A 197 -6.44 -30.63 45.86
C ASP A 197 -6.22 -29.15 46.18
N SER A 198 -7.05 -28.60 47.05
CA SER A 198 -7.00 -27.17 47.42
C SER A 198 -5.73 -26.76 48.16
N SER A 199 -4.85 -27.69 48.56
CA SER A 199 -3.54 -27.38 49.12
C SER A 199 -2.51 -26.96 48.06
N LEU A 200 -2.74 -27.30 46.79
CA LEU A 200 -1.88 -26.92 45.67
C LEU A 200 -2.37 -25.62 45.03
N THR A 201 -1.43 -24.70 44.77
CA THR A 201 -1.71 -23.45 44.05
C THR A 201 -0.90 -23.35 42.77
N MET A 202 -1.33 -22.48 41.84
CA MET A 202 -0.57 -22.20 40.61
C MET A 202 0.88 -21.84 40.90
N LYS A 203 1.14 -21.02 41.92
CA LYS A 203 2.50 -20.66 42.32
C LYS A 203 3.32 -21.87 42.75
N SER A 204 2.77 -22.71 43.64
CA SER A 204 3.48 -23.89 44.12
C SER A 204 3.80 -24.87 42.98
N GLU A 205 2.91 -24.99 42.00
CA GLU A 205 3.13 -25.88 40.86
C GLU A 205 4.12 -25.30 39.85
N LEU A 206 4.08 -23.99 39.56
CA LEU A 206 5.10 -23.30 38.76
C LEU A 206 6.50 -23.51 39.36
N GLU A 207 6.65 -23.36 40.68
CA GLU A 207 7.90 -23.63 41.40
C GLU A 207 8.31 -25.10 41.28
N ARG A 208 7.36 -26.03 41.49
CA ARG A 208 7.61 -27.47 41.46
C ARG A 208 8.11 -27.96 40.10
N ILE A 209 7.52 -27.48 39.00
CA ILE A 209 7.91 -27.90 37.65
C ILE A 209 9.12 -27.12 37.09
N GLY A 210 9.54 -26.05 37.77
CA GLY A 210 10.68 -25.21 37.40
C GLY A 210 10.36 -24.13 36.36
N PHE A 211 9.11 -23.68 36.28
CA PHE A 211 8.63 -22.66 35.33
C PHE A 211 8.16 -21.36 36.01
N LEU A 212 8.49 -21.15 37.29
CA LEU A 212 8.39 -19.81 37.90
C LEU A 212 9.56 -18.95 37.42
N GLY A 213 9.35 -18.14 36.38
CA GLY A 213 10.38 -17.29 35.81
C GLY A 213 10.68 -16.03 36.63
N GLU A 214 11.88 -15.46 36.43
CA GLU A 214 12.31 -14.21 37.09
C GLU A 214 11.75 -12.96 36.39
N THR A 215 11.41 -13.05 35.10
CA THR A 215 10.87 -11.94 34.32
C THR A 215 9.45 -11.62 34.77
N LYS A 216 9.16 -10.33 35.00
CA LYS A 216 7.81 -9.88 35.37
C LYS A 216 6.80 -10.29 34.30
N CYS A 217 5.70 -10.94 34.71
CA CYS A 217 4.58 -11.24 33.80
C CYS A 217 3.82 -9.94 33.47
N SER A 218 4.27 -9.22 32.43
CA SER A 218 3.70 -7.93 32.03
C SER A 218 4.06 -7.59 30.59
N HIS A 219 3.12 -6.96 29.88
CA HIS A 219 3.34 -6.40 28.54
C HIS A 219 4.45 -5.34 28.47
N GLU A 220 4.81 -4.71 29.59
CA GLU A 220 5.95 -3.78 29.64
C GLU A 220 7.29 -4.52 29.66
N ALA A 221 7.36 -5.66 30.37
CA ALA A 221 8.57 -6.46 30.49
C ALA A 221 8.79 -7.34 29.25
N MET A 222 7.70 -7.82 28.65
CA MET A 222 7.69 -8.60 27.42
C MET A 222 6.77 -7.94 26.37
N PRO A 223 7.18 -6.81 25.77
CA PRO A 223 6.37 -6.09 24.78
C PRO A 223 6.29 -6.85 23.46
N LEU A 224 5.08 -6.86 22.87
CA LEU A 224 4.81 -7.47 21.56
C LEU A 224 4.40 -6.37 20.57
N ALA A 225 4.92 -6.44 19.35
CA ALA A 225 4.48 -5.56 18.26
C ALA A 225 3.07 -5.93 17.80
N ALA A 226 2.78 -7.23 17.77
CA ALA A 226 1.47 -7.80 17.51
C ALA A 226 1.39 -9.27 17.91
N HIS A 227 0.18 -9.82 17.98
CA HIS A 227 -0.08 -11.23 18.30
C HIS A 227 -1.07 -11.87 17.33
N PHE A 228 -0.74 -13.04 16.80
CA PHE A 228 -1.63 -13.87 15.98
C PHE A 228 -1.81 -15.25 16.60
N GLU A 229 -3.06 -15.67 16.77
CA GLU A 229 -3.37 -17.00 17.29
C GLU A 229 -4.14 -17.80 16.25
N LEU A 230 -3.60 -18.98 15.96
CA LEU A 230 -4.25 -19.97 15.13
C LEU A 230 -4.93 -20.98 16.04
N HIS A 231 -6.19 -21.26 15.74
CA HIS A 231 -7.03 -22.13 16.55
C HIS A 231 -7.96 -22.97 15.68
N ILE A 232 -8.45 -24.10 16.21
CA ILE A 232 -9.59 -24.77 15.60
C ILE A 232 -10.86 -23.96 15.82
N GLU A 233 -11.76 -23.99 14.85
CA GLU A 233 -13.09 -23.42 15.02
C GLU A 233 -13.87 -24.20 16.09
N GLN A 234 -14.31 -23.50 17.13
CA GLN A 234 -15.17 -24.05 18.18
C GLN A 234 -16.66 -23.87 17.80
N GLY A 235 -16.99 -24.30 16.58
CA GLY A 235 -18.28 -24.18 15.93
C GLY A 235 -18.25 -24.78 14.51
N PRO A 236 -19.41 -25.04 13.87
CA PRO A 236 -19.44 -25.72 12.57
C PRO A 236 -19.57 -24.75 11.37
N ILE A 237 -19.20 -23.47 11.50
CA ILE A 237 -19.47 -22.46 10.45
C ILE A 237 -18.63 -22.71 9.21
N LEU A 238 -17.33 -23.00 9.34
CA LEU A 238 -16.45 -23.23 8.20
C LEU A 238 -16.85 -24.49 7.44
N GLU A 239 -17.14 -25.58 8.17
CA GLU A 239 -17.64 -26.82 7.57
C GLU A 239 -19.00 -26.61 6.89
N ALA A 240 -19.96 -25.96 7.56
CA ALA A 240 -21.30 -25.71 7.01
C ALA A 240 -21.30 -24.76 5.80
N THR A 241 -20.32 -23.85 5.72
CA THR A 241 -20.20 -22.90 4.61
C THR A 241 -19.23 -23.34 3.52
N GLY A 242 -18.55 -24.48 3.69
CA GLY A 242 -17.52 -24.98 2.79
C GLY A 242 -16.32 -24.02 2.65
N LYS A 243 -16.09 -23.17 3.65
CA LYS A 243 -14.99 -22.19 3.67
C LYS A 243 -13.78 -22.79 4.36
N LYS A 244 -12.58 -22.35 3.96
CA LYS A 244 -11.33 -22.91 4.48
C LYS A 244 -10.88 -22.21 5.74
N VAL A 245 -10.91 -20.88 5.76
CA VAL A 245 -10.32 -20.10 6.86
C VAL A 245 -11.33 -19.14 7.46
N GLY A 246 -11.44 -19.18 8.79
CA GLY A 246 -12.15 -18.18 9.57
C GLY A 246 -11.25 -16.99 9.87
N ILE A 247 -11.60 -15.84 9.30
CA ILE A 247 -10.94 -14.57 9.56
C ILE A 247 -11.62 -13.96 10.79
N VAL A 248 -11.01 -14.12 11.97
CA VAL A 248 -11.67 -13.79 13.22
C VAL A 248 -11.67 -12.28 13.43
N GLN A 249 -12.86 -11.70 13.58
CA GLN A 249 -13.08 -10.26 13.74
C GLN A 249 -12.92 -9.80 15.18
N GLY A 250 -13.07 -10.72 16.14
CA GLY A 250 -13.14 -10.40 17.55
C GLY A 250 -13.75 -11.52 18.40
N GLY A 251 -13.82 -11.30 19.72
CA GLY A 251 -14.49 -12.18 20.68
C GLY A 251 -15.87 -11.63 21.08
N GLN A 252 -16.87 -12.51 21.20
CA GLN A 252 -18.21 -12.12 21.62
C GLN A 252 -18.26 -11.70 23.10
N ALA A 253 -19.17 -10.80 23.44
CA ALA A 253 -19.45 -10.49 24.83
C ALA A 253 -20.21 -11.65 25.48
N TYR A 254 -19.92 -11.95 26.73
CA TYR A 254 -20.71 -12.90 27.51
C TYR A 254 -20.75 -12.56 29.00
N LYS A 255 -21.85 -12.97 29.64
CA LYS A 255 -22.05 -12.88 31.08
C LYS A 255 -22.53 -14.20 31.63
N TRP A 256 -22.05 -14.55 32.82
CA TRP A 256 -22.51 -15.70 33.56
C TRP A 256 -23.29 -15.27 34.79
N PHE A 257 -24.36 -16.01 35.08
CA PHE A 257 -25.22 -15.75 36.22
C PHE A 257 -25.46 -17.03 37.02
N ASN A 258 -25.41 -16.90 38.34
CA ASN A 258 -25.96 -17.87 39.27
C ASN A 258 -27.40 -17.46 39.61
N VAL A 259 -28.33 -18.38 39.43
CA VAL A 259 -29.75 -18.17 39.69
C VAL A 259 -30.23 -19.16 40.75
N ASN A 260 -30.67 -18.66 41.91
CA ASN A 260 -31.31 -19.46 42.95
C ASN A 260 -32.81 -19.15 42.98
N VAL A 261 -33.63 -20.20 42.86
CA VAL A 261 -35.08 -20.13 42.97
C VAL A 261 -35.50 -20.80 44.27
N GLY A 262 -36.06 -20.02 45.19
CA GLY A 262 -36.57 -20.48 46.48
C GLY A 262 -38.09 -20.61 46.48
N GLY A 263 -38.57 -21.82 46.72
CA GLY A 263 -39.99 -22.17 46.85
C GLY A 263 -40.29 -22.79 48.21
N ARG A 264 -41.28 -23.69 48.25
CA ARG A 264 -41.64 -24.42 49.47
C ARG A 264 -41.81 -25.91 49.22
N ASP A 265 -41.04 -26.71 49.95
CA ASP A 265 -41.18 -28.17 49.96
C ASP A 265 -42.60 -28.60 50.35
N CYS A 266 -43.22 -29.44 49.53
CA CYS A 266 -44.53 -30.04 49.84
C CYS A 266 -44.75 -31.37 49.11
N HIS A 267 -45.69 -32.17 49.60
CA HIS A 267 -45.96 -33.49 49.02
C HIS A 267 -46.75 -33.38 47.71
N THR A 268 -46.28 -34.05 46.64
CA THR A 268 -46.82 -33.87 45.29
C THR A 268 -48.26 -34.34 45.11
N GLY A 269 -48.74 -35.26 45.95
CA GLY A 269 -50.10 -35.82 45.84
C GLY A 269 -51.16 -35.13 46.71
N SER A 270 -50.78 -34.40 47.75
CA SER A 270 -51.72 -33.87 48.76
C SER A 270 -51.79 -32.35 48.83
N THR A 271 -50.90 -31.65 48.13
CA THR A 271 -50.89 -30.18 48.06
C THR A 271 -51.49 -29.73 46.73
N PRO A 272 -52.65 -29.05 46.72
CA PRO A 272 -53.27 -28.51 45.50
C PRO A 272 -52.37 -27.47 44.81
N PHE A 273 -52.41 -27.42 43.47
CA PHE A 273 -51.56 -26.54 42.64
C PHE A 273 -51.63 -25.07 43.06
N GLU A 274 -52.83 -24.56 43.34
CA GLU A 274 -53.08 -23.17 43.73
C GLU A 274 -52.44 -22.73 45.07
N THR A 275 -51.89 -23.68 45.83
CA THR A 275 -51.22 -23.41 47.12
C THR A 275 -49.72 -23.67 47.11
N ARG A 276 -49.18 -24.16 46.00
CA ARG A 276 -47.77 -24.51 45.89
C ARG A 276 -46.91 -23.28 45.59
N SER A 277 -45.62 -23.43 45.84
CA SER A 277 -44.57 -22.49 45.49
C SER A 277 -43.46 -23.35 44.89
N ASP A 278 -43.72 -23.84 43.68
CA ASP A 278 -42.91 -24.84 43.00
C ASP A 278 -41.67 -24.20 42.34
N ALA A 279 -40.52 -24.34 43.01
CA ALA A 279 -39.25 -23.80 42.54
C ALA A 279 -38.78 -24.45 41.23
N MET A 280 -39.11 -25.72 40.99
CA MET A 280 -38.71 -26.45 39.79
C MET A 280 -39.52 -26.01 38.57
N LEU A 281 -40.83 -25.83 38.73
CA LEU A 281 -41.69 -25.27 37.67
C LEU A 281 -41.27 -23.84 37.32
N CYS A 282 -40.98 -23.01 38.33
CA CYS A 282 -40.51 -21.65 38.13
C CYS A 282 -39.15 -21.62 37.39
N ALA A 283 -38.15 -22.36 37.86
CA ALA A 283 -36.84 -22.45 37.21
C ALA A 283 -36.94 -22.97 35.76
N SER A 284 -37.78 -23.99 35.51
CA SER A 284 -37.98 -24.54 34.17
C SER A 284 -38.54 -23.50 33.19
N ARG A 285 -39.51 -22.68 33.64
CA ARG A 285 -40.06 -21.59 32.84
C ARG A 285 -39.00 -20.53 32.55
N ILE A 286 -38.20 -20.16 33.55
CA ILE A 286 -37.11 -19.18 33.37
C ILE A 286 -36.10 -19.68 32.33
N ILE A 287 -35.70 -20.96 32.37
CA ILE A 287 -34.76 -21.55 31.41
C ILE A 287 -35.31 -21.53 29.98
N VAL A 288 -36.58 -21.93 29.80
CA VAL A 288 -37.24 -21.91 28.49
C VAL A 288 -37.35 -20.48 27.96
N GLU A 289 -37.77 -19.55 28.82
CA GLU A 289 -37.97 -18.16 28.44
C GLU A 289 -36.65 -17.45 28.13
N SER A 290 -35.59 -17.75 28.87
CA SER A 290 -34.24 -17.26 28.58
C SER A 290 -33.80 -17.65 27.16
N ASN A 291 -34.06 -18.90 26.75
CA ASN A 291 -33.74 -19.36 25.39
C ASN A 291 -34.59 -18.65 24.31
N ARG A 292 -35.88 -18.44 24.58
CA ARG A 292 -36.80 -17.72 23.66
C ARG A 292 -36.34 -16.28 23.45
N ILE A 293 -36.11 -15.54 24.54
CA ILE A 293 -35.69 -14.14 24.49
C ILE A 293 -34.32 -14.01 23.81
N ALA A 294 -33.38 -14.91 24.09
CA ALA A 294 -32.08 -14.91 23.42
C ALA A 294 -32.20 -15.06 21.90
N LYS A 295 -33.05 -15.98 21.41
CA LYS A 295 -33.31 -16.14 19.97
C LYS A 295 -33.88 -14.87 19.34
N GLU A 296 -34.82 -14.20 20.01
CA GLU A 296 -35.42 -12.94 19.53
C GLU A 296 -34.41 -11.80 19.42
N HIS A 297 -33.45 -11.76 20.36
CA HIS A 297 -32.39 -10.77 20.40
C HIS A 297 -31.16 -11.20 19.59
N GLN A 298 -31.21 -12.30 18.85
CA GLN A 298 -30.07 -12.86 18.09
C GLN A 298 -28.84 -13.11 18.98
N GLY A 299 -29.06 -13.43 20.25
CA GLY A 299 -28.03 -13.84 21.21
C GLY A 299 -28.16 -15.32 21.58
N LEU A 300 -27.36 -15.73 22.56
CA LEU A 300 -27.36 -17.09 23.11
C LEU A 300 -27.69 -17.03 24.60
N ALA A 301 -28.44 -18.01 25.08
CA ALA A 301 -28.67 -18.25 26.51
C ALA A 301 -28.71 -19.77 26.75
N SER A 302 -27.83 -20.27 27.61
CA SER A 302 -27.67 -21.69 27.91
C SER A 302 -27.56 -21.96 29.40
N THR A 303 -27.99 -23.14 29.84
CA THR A 303 -27.89 -23.59 31.24
C THR A 303 -26.90 -24.75 31.33
N GLY A 304 -25.75 -24.53 32.00
CA GLY A 304 -24.70 -25.54 32.14
C GLY A 304 -24.80 -26.40 33.41
N ILE A 305 -25.30 -25.84 34.51
CA ILE A 305 -25.43 -26.53 35.81
C ILE A 305 -26.87 -26.38 36.30
N LEU A 306 -27.48 -27.47 36.78
CA LEU A 306 -28.79 -27.49 37.44
C LEU A 306 -28.72 -28.40 38.67
N ARG A 307 -29.11 -27.89 39.84
CA ARG A 307 -29.18 -28.62 41.11
C ARG A 307 -30.51 -28.33 41.80
N LEU A 308 -31.11 -29.33 42.43
CA LEU A 308 -32.38 -29.17 43.15
C LEU A 308 -32.36 -29.95 44.47
N THR A 309 -33.02 -29.40 45.50
CA THR A 309 -33.10 -29.99 46.84
C THR A 309 -34.57 -29.96 47.32
N PRO A 310 -35.11 -31.04 47.93
CA PRO A 310 -34.45 -32.28 48.35
C PRO A 310 -34.26 -33.37 47.27
N GLY A 311 -34.88 -33.23 46.09
CA GLY A 311 -34.70 -34.20 44.98
C GLY A 311 -35.36 -35.56 45.21
N SER A 312 -36.65 -35.57 45.54
CA SER A 312 -37.45 -36.79 45.72
C SER A 312 -38.69 -36.80 44.82
N VAL A 313 -39.03 -37.96 44.26
CA VAL A 313 -40.15 -38.14 43.30
C VAL A 313 -41.50 -37.66 43.83
N ASN A 314 -41.76 -37.81 45.12
CA ASN A 314 -43.04 -37.46 45.75
C ASN A 314 -43.03 -36.09 46.48
N THR A 315 -41.99 -35.28 46.29
CA THR A 315 -41.82 -33.99 46.95
C THR A 315 -41.54 -32.89 45.93
N VAL A 316 -42.30 -31.80 45.97
CA VAL A 316 -42.03 -30.59 45.19
C VAL A 316 -40.75 -29.95 45.76
N PRO A 317 -39.71 -29.67 44.95
CA PRO A 317 -38.48 -29.04 45.41
C PRO A 317 -38.70 -27.60 45.90
N GLY A 318 -38.14 -27.27 47.04
CA GLY A 318 -38.15 -25.95 47.64
C GLY A 318 -36.94 -25.10 47.26
N GLN A 319 -35.90 -25.68 46.66
CA GLN A 319 -34.73 -24.95 46.18
C GLN A 319 -34.23 -25.51 44.86
N VAL A 320 -34.02 -24.62 43.87
CA VAL A 320 -33.39 -24.95 42.59
C VAL A 320 -32.31 -23.91 42.28
N PHE A 321 -31.09 -24.39 42.04
CA PHE A 321 -29.96 -23.59 41.57
C PHE A 321 -29.67 -23.94 40.11
N PHE A 322 -29.46 -22.91 39.29
CA PHE A 322 -28.90 -23.11 37.96
C PHE A 322 -28.02 -21.95 37.51
N THR A 323 -27.17 -22.22 36.53
CA THR A 323 -26.31 -21.18 35.91
C THR A 323 -26.88 -20.76 34.57
N LEU A 324 -26.77 -19.48 34.21
CA LEU A 324 -27.02 -19.00 32.85
C LEU A 324 -25.75 -18.45 32.22
N ASP A 325 -25.45 -18.93 31.01
CA ASP A 325 -24.45 -18.37 30.11
C ASP A 325 -25.18 -17.59 29.01
N ILE A 326 -25.02 -16.26 29.00
CA ILE A 326 -25.66 -15.37 28.04
C ILE A 326 -24.60 -14.70 27.18
N ARG A 327 -24.71 -14.82 25.85
CA ARG A 327 -23.73 -14.27 24.90
C ARG A 327 -24.37 -13.41 23.83
N HIS A 328 -23.64 -12.39 23.37
CA HIS A 328 -24.02 -11.60 22.21
C HIS A 328 -22.77 -10.94 21.59
N PRO A 329 -22.64 -10.82 20.24
CA PRO A 329 -21.51 -10.13 19.59
C PRO A 329 -21.32 -8.64 19.92
N SER A 330 -22.20 -8.02 20.71
CA SER A 330 -22.18 -6.60 21.06
C SER A 330 -22.45 -6.46 22.55
N THR A 331 -21.60 -5.69 23.23
CA THR A 331 -21.70 -5.41 24.66
C THR A 331 -23.00 -4.71 25.02
N GLU A 332 -23.44 -3.72 24.22
CA GLU A 332 -24.69 -3.00 24.52
C GLU A 332 -25.90 -3.92 24.39
N LYS A 333 -25.95 -4.71 23.30
CA LYS A 333 -27.04 -5.66 23.07
C LYS A 333 -27.04 -6.80 24.08
N LEU A 334 -25.88 -7.24 24.55
CA LEU A 334 -25.79 -8.21 25.66
C LEU A 334 -26.43 -7.64 26.93
N ALA A 335 -26.17 -6.37 27.26
CA ALA A 335 -26.76 -5.74 28.43
C ALA A 335 -28.29 -5.66 28.32
N SER A 336 -28.82 -5.30 27.14
CA SER A 336 -30.26 -5.32 26.88
C SER A 336 -30.85 -6.73 26.98
N LEU A 337 -30.19 -7.74 26.41
CA LEU A 337 -30.61 -9.14 26.49
C LEU A 337 -30.64 -9.66 27.93
N CYS A 338 -29.58 -9.43 28.71
CA CYS A 338 -29.54 -9.83 30.11
C CYS A 338 -30.67 -9.16 30.91
N SER A 339 -30.90 -7.86 30.69
CA SER A 339 -31.98 -7.11 31.34
C SER A 339 -33.37 -7.66 30.98
N ALA A 340 -33.59 -8.02 29.71
CA ALA A 340 -34.84 -8.62 29.26
C ALA A 340 -35.08 -10.00 29.89
N ILE A 341 -34.05 -10.85 29.93
CA ILE A 341 -34.12 -12.18 30.55
C ILE A 341 -34.36 -12.07 32.06
N GLU A 342 -33.61 -11.20 32.75
CA GLU A 342 -33.77 -11.01 34.20
C GLU A 342 -35.17 -10.46 34.53
N SER A 343 -35.67 -9.50 33.74
CA SER A 343 -37.02 -8.95 33.90
C SER A 343 -38.10 -10.02 33.72
N ALA A 344 -37.98 -10.87 32.69
CA ALA A 344 -38.87 -12.00 32.47
C ALA A 344 -38.78 -13.01 33.62
N ALA A 345 -37.57 -13.31 34.11
CA ALA A 345 -37.37 -14.21 35.23
C ALA A 345 -38.06 -13.72 36.52
N ARG A 346 -37.94 -12.42 36.81
CA ARG A 346 -38.60 -11.77 37.95
C ARG A 346 -40.13 -11.75 37.78
N CYS A 347 -40.63 -11.58 36.56
CA CYS A 347 -42.06 -11.68 36.25
C CYS A 347 -42.58 -13.11 36.49
N ILE A 348 -41.90 -14.12 35.94
CA ILE A 348 -42.25 -15.54 36.12
C ILE A 348 -42.26 -15.92 37.61
N ALA A 349 -41.23 -15.50 38.35
CA ALA A 349 -41.14 -15.77 39.79
C ALA A 349 -42.28 -15.13 40.60
N SER A 350 -42.85 -14.01 40.17
CA SER A 350 -43.90 -13.30 40.92
C SER A 350 -45.33 -13.56 40.46
N GLN A 351 -45.56 -13.80 39.16
CA GLN A 351 -46.90 -13.80 38.55
C GLN A 351 -47.29 -15.12 37.89
N GLU A 352 -46.30 -15.94 37.50
CA GLU A 352 -46.56 -17.16 36.71
C GLU A 352 -46.14 -18.45 37.42
N SER A 353 -45.44 -18.33 38.55
CA SER A 353 -45.28 -19.41 39.51
C SER A 353 -46.42 -19.34 40.52
N GLU A 354 -46.95 -20.49 40.91
CA GLU A 354 -48.22 -20.66 41.65
C GLU A 354 -48.48 -19.58 42.73
N LYS A 355 -47.98 -19.71 43.97
CA LYS A 355 -48.03 -18.64 44.98
C LYS A 355 -46.83 -17.67 44.94
N GLY A 356 -46.10 -17.64 43.83
CA GLY A 356 -44.83 -16.94 43.73
C GLY A 356 -43.65 -17.73 44.32
N CYS A 357 -42.45 -17.50 43.78
CA CYS A 357 -41.18 -18.01 44.27
C CYS A 357 -40.22 -16.85 44.54
N GLN A 358 -39.25 -17.06 45.43
CA GLN A 358 -38.13 -16.14 45.64
C GLN A 358 -37.09 -16.38 44.53
N LEU A 359 -36.48 -15.29 44.04
CA LEU A 359 -35.46 -15.34 42.99
C LEU A 359 -34.25 -14.51 43.41
N GLU A 360 -33.10 -15.15 43.52
CA GLU A 360 -31.80 -14.52 43.65
C GLU A 360 -31.05 -14.65 42.31
N TRP A 361 -30.50 -13.54 41.83
CA TRP A 361 -29.83 -13.44 40.53
C TRP A 361 -28.49 -12.75 40.72
N THR A 362 -27.39 -13.48 40.51
CA THR A 362 -26.04 -13.00 40.79
C THR A 362 -25.18 -13.09 39.55
N GLU A 363 -24.65 -11.95 39.08
CA GLU A 363 -23.62 -11.93 38.03
C GLU A 363 -22.30 -12.46 38.60
N THR A 364 -21.78 -13.53 37.99
CA THR A 364 -20.52 -14.16 38.43
C THR A 364 -19.36 -13.85 37.50
N PHE A 365 -19.64 -13.49 36.25
CA PHE A 365 -18.62 -13.18 35.26
C PHE A 365 -19.15 -12.21 34.20
N ASN A 366 -18.29 -11.32 33.72
CA ASN A 366 -18.61 -10.36 32.65
C ASN A 366 -17.38 -10.16 31.76
N SER A 367 -17.54 -10.48 30.49
CA SER A 367 -16.56 -10.18 29.44
C SER A 367 -17.22 -9.35 28.34
N PRO A 368 -16.75 -8.11 28.09
CA PRO A 368 -17.24 -7.31 26.98
C PRO A 368 -16.77 -7.87 25.62
N ALA A 369 -17.44 -7.48 24.55
CA ALA A 369 -17.03 -7.83 23.19
C ALA A 369 -15.67 -7.19 22.87
N ILE A 370 -14.84 -7.94 22.18
CA ILE A 370 -13.50 -7.53 21.76
C ILE A 370 -13.49 -7.43 20.25
N THR A 371 -12.97 -6.34 19.72
CA THR A 371 -12.74 -6.16 18.29
C THR A 371 -11.24 -6.26 18.03
N PHE A 372 -10.86 -7.17 17.15
CA PHE A 372 -9.46 -7.34 16.77
C PHE A 372 -8.98 -6.23 15.85
N HIS A 373 -7.66 -6.03 15.83
CA HIS A 373 -7.07 -4.91 15.13
C HIS A 373 -7.24 -5.09 13.62
N ARG A 374 -7.75 -4.06 12.95
CA ARG A 374 -8.14 -4.14 11.53
C ARG A 374 -7.00 -4.55 10.62
N ASP A 375 -5.79 -4.07 10.89
CA ASP A 375 -4.63 -4.38 10.04
C ASP A 375 -4.18 -5.83 10.21
N CYS A 376 -4.36 -6.42 11.41
CA CYS A 376 -4.13 -7.84 11.65
C CYS A 376 -5.17 -8.69 10.90
N ILE A 377 -6.44 -8.30 10.95
CA ILE A 377 -7.53 -8.93 10.18
C ILE A 377 -7.23 -8.86 8.68
N ALA A 378 -6.78 -7.71 8.18
CA ALA A 378 -6.41 -7.52 6.79
C ALA A 378 -5.20 -8.38 6.38
N CYS A 379 -4.22 -8.56 7.27
CA CYS A 379 -3.09 -9.46 7.04
C CYS A 379 -3.55 -10.91 6.86
N VAL A 380 -4.43 -11.40 7.75
CA VAL A 380 -5.03 -12.73 7.63
C VAL A 380 -5.80 -12.84 6.32
N ARG A 381 -6.63 -11.85 5.97
CA ARG A 381 -7.41 -11.86 4.72
C ARG A 381 -6.53 -11.94 3.48
N LYS A 382 -5.45 -11.14 3.42
CA LYS A 382 -4.50 -11.14 2.30
C LYS A 382 -3.78 -12.49 2.19
N ALA A 383 -3.40 -13.08 3.32
CA ALA A 383 -2.83 -14.43 3.32
C ALA A 383 -3.82 -15.44 2.73
N VAL A 384 -5.08 -15.45 3.19
CA VAL A 384 -6.12 -16.33 2.65
C VAL A 384 -6.33 -16.13 1.15
N GLU A 385 -6.40 -14.88 0.68
CA GLU A 385 -6.59 -14.56 -0.74
C GLU A 385 -5.42 -15.05 -1.61
N ALA A 386 -4.18 -14.83 -1.17
CA ALA A 386 -2.99 -15.24 -1.91
C ALA A 386 -2.88 -16.77 -2.05
N ILE A 387 -3.44 -17.50 -1.09
CA ILE A 387 -3.24 -18.93 -0.93
C ILE A 387 -4.39 -19.73 -1.52
N TYR A 388 -5.62 -19.37 -1.15
CA TYR A 388 -6.83 -20.12 -1.44
C TYR A 388 -7.75 -19.38 -2.42
N GLY A 389 -7.52 -18.08 -2.63
CA GLY A 389 -8.42 -17.18 -3.37
C GLY A 389 -9.34 -16.38 -2.45
N ALA A 390 -9.78 -15.22 -2.94
CA ALA A 390 -10.54 -14.23 -2.16
C ALA A 390 -11.86 -14.77 -1.56
N ASP A 391 -12.42 -15.85 -2.10
CA ASP A 391 -13.69 -16.42 -1.68
C ASP A 391 -13.56 -17.48 -0.57
N GLN A 392 -12.35 -17.92 -0.20
CA GLN A 392 -12.15 -19.02 0.75
C GLN A 392 -12.11 -18.58 2.22
N GLY A 393 -12.04 -17.27 2.48
CA GLY A 393 -12.10 -16.68 3.81
C GLY A 393 -13.53 -16.37 4.26
N LYS A 394 -13.81 -16.56 5.56
CA LYS A 394 -15.09 -16.23 6.18
C LYS A 394 -14.88 -15.38 7.42
N ASP A 395 -15.55 -14.23 7.50
CA ASP A 395 -15.55 -13.42 8.71
C ASP A 395 -16.34 -14.12 9.81
N ILE A 396 -15.69 -14.37 10.95
CA ILE A 396 -16.23 -15.10 12.10
C ILE A 396 -15.93 -14.31 13.39
N TYR A 397 -16.79 -14.40 14.39
CA TYR A 397 -16.49 -13.94 15.76
C TYR A 397 -16.26 -15.17 16.64
N SER A 398 -15.22 -15.16 17.46
CA SER A 398 -15.04 -16.22 18.44
C SER A 398 -16.16 -16.18 19.46
N GLY A 399 -16.80 -17.33 19.65
CA GLY A 399 -17.75 -17.53 20.74
C GLY A 399 -17.04 -17.65 22.09
N ALA A 400 -15.79 -18.12 22.12
CA ALA A 400 -15.02 -18.41 23.33
C ALA A 400 -14.05 -17.27 23.71
N GLY A 401 -13.51 -17.35 24.93
CA GLY A 401 -12.32 -16.58 25.28
C GLY A 401 -11.08 -17.25 24.72
N HIS A 402 -10.07 -16.46 24.36
CA HIS A 402 -8.74 -16.94 23.93
C HIS A 402 -7.67 -15.99 24.46
N ASP A 403 -6.42 -16.42 24.54
CA ASP A 403 -5.34 -15.54 25.00
C ASP A 403 -5.21 -14.27 24.14
N THR A 404 -5.51 -14.37 22.84
CA THR A 404 -5.51 -13.20 21.96
C THR A 404 -6.51 -12.12 22.34
N CYS A 405 -7.59 -12.48 23.03
CA CYS A 405 -8.53 -11.51 23.62
C CYS A 405 -7.87 -10.66 24.72
N SER A 406 -6.94 -11.24 25.48
CA SER A 406 -6.13 -10.51 26.46
C SER A 406 -5.04 -9.69 25.77
N THR A 407 -4.34 -10.25 24.77
CA THR A 407 -3.25 -9.54 24.09
C THR A 407 -3.74 -8.35 23.28
N SER A 408 -4.95 -8.42 22.70
CA SER A 408 -5.55 -7.34 21.90
C SER A 408 -5.76 -6.04 22.67
N LYS A 409 -5.75 -6.11 24.02
CA LYS A 409 -5.84 -4.93 24.88
C LYS A 409 -4.53 -4.14 24.97
N ARG A 410 -3.40 -4.75 24.57
CA ARG A 410 -2.05 -4.18 24.70
C ARG A 410 -1.28 -4.09 23.39
N CYS A 411 -1.61 -4.91 22.39
CA CYS A 411 -0.99 -4.87 21.08
C CYS A 411 -1.99 -5.24 19.96
N PRO A 412 -1.77 -4.77 18.72
CA PRO A 412 -2.51 -5.24 17.56
C PRO A 412 -2.59 -6.77 17.54
N SER A 413 -3.79 -7.32 17.45
CA SER A 413 -3.95 -8.78 17.43
C SER A 413 -5.10 -9.22 16.52
N SER A 414 -5.04 -10.47 16.04
CA SER A 414 -6.15 -11.16 15.33
C SER A 414 -5.98 -12.67 15.45
N MET A 415 -7.02 -13.43 15.09
CA MET A 415 -7.00 -14.88 15.12
C MET A 415 -7.37 -15.49 13.77
N ILE A 416 -6.96 -16.74 13.60
CA ILE A 416 -7.20 -17.57 12.44
C ILE A 416 -7.93 -18.83 12.92
N PHE A 417 -9.12 -19.10 12.40
CA PHE A 417 -9.82 -20.36 12.63
C PHE A 417 -9.68 -21.30 11.46
N ILE A 418 -9.42 -22.57 11.76
CA ILE A 418 -9.46 -23.66 10.79
C ILE A 418 -10.65 -24.58 11.05
N THR A 419 -11.05 -25.34 10.05
CA THR A 419 -12.17 -26.29 10.15
C THR A 419 -11.93 -27.32 11.26
N SER A 420 -12.89 -27.45 12.18
CA SER A 420 -13.03 -28.61 13.07
C SER A 420 -14.23 -29.44 12.63
N LYS A 421 -14.06 -30.75 12.50
CA LYS A 421 -15.14 -31.67 12.12
C LYS A 421 -16.28 -31.60 13.12
N ASP A 422 -17.49 -31.42 12.63
CA ASP A 422 -18.72 -31.25 13.41
C ASP A 422 -18.68 -30.03 14.37
N GLY A 423 -17.69 -29.14 14.22
CA GLY A 423 -17.46 -27.99 15.12
C GLY A 423 -17.07 -28.38 16.56
N VAL A 424 -16.53 -29.58 16.75
CA VAL A 424 -16.23 -30.14 18.07
C VAL A 424 -14.92 -29.57 18.64
N SER A 425 -14.96 -29.18 19.92
CA SER A 425 -13.83 -28.78 20.77
C SER A 425 -14.04 -29.29 22.19
N HIS A 426 -13.00 -29.25 23.03
CA HIS A 426 -13.00 -29.78 24.40
C HIS A 426 -13.45 -31.24 24.49
N ASN A 427 -13.14 -32.03 23.46
CA ASN A 427 -13.64 -33.39 23.33
C ASN A 427 -12.55 -34.33 22.77
N PRO A 428 -12.50 -35.60 23.22
CA PRO A 428 -11.52 -36.54 22.69
C PRO A 428 -11.62 -36.77 21.18
N ARG A 429 -12.78 -36.48 20.59
CA ARG A 429 -13.08 -36.68 19.16
C ARG A 429 -12.75 -35.47 18.27
N GLU A 430 -12.12 -34.41 18.81
CA GLU A 430 -11.63 -33.30 18.00
C GLU A 430 -10.85 -33.80 16.79
N TYR A 431 -11.22 -33.32 15.62
CA TYR A 431 -10.57 -33.71 14.40
C TYR A 431 -10.58 -32.56 13.40
N SER A 432 -9.37 -32.11 13.06
CA SER A 432 -9.11 -31.34 11.86
C SER A 432 -8.32 -32.23 10.90
N SER A 433 -8.69 -32.25 9.63
CA SER A 433 -7.94 -33.00 8.62
C SER A 433 -6.51 -32.44 8.53
N PRO A 434 -5.51 -33.26 8.17
CA PRO A 434 -4.19 -32.72 7.85
C PRO A 434 -4.31 -31.54 6.90
N GLU A 435 -5.09 -31.65 5.83
CA GLU A 435 -5.30 -30.56 4.86
C GLU A 435 -5.83 -29.26 5.50
N ASP A 436 -6.70 -29.35 6.51
CA ASP A 436 -7.23 -28.19 7.24
C ASP A 436 -6.24 -27.67 8.30
N CYS A 437 -5.43 -28.54 8.93
CA CYS A 437 -4.31 -28.13 9.78
C CYS A 437 -3.19 -27.46 9.01
N LEU A 438 -3.05 -27.84 7.73
CA LEU A 438 -2.09 -27.32 6.78
C LEU A 438 -2.56 -26.03 6.11
N LEU A 439 -3.66 -25.44 6.61
CA LEU A 439 -4.11 -24.12 6.20
C LEU A 439 -3.09 -23.06 6.62
N GLU A 440 -2.17 -22.88 5.70
CA GLU A 440 -0.92 -22.14 5.67
C GLU A 440 -0.70 -21.09 6.76
N VAL A 441 0.16 -21.48 7.71
CA VAL A 441 1.06 -20.57 8.43
C VAL A 441 2.10 -20.05 7.43
N ASP A 442 1.66 -19.26 6.47
CA ASP A 442 2.59 -18.48 5.67
C ASP A 442 3.18 -17.40 6.59
N ALA A 443 4.47 -17.12 6.49
CA ALA A 443 5.11 -16.02 7.22
C ALA A 443 4.61 -14.63 6.74
N GLY A 444 3.62 -14.59 5.84
CA GLY A 444 2.96 -13.40 5.33
C GLY A 444 2.47 -12.40 6.40
N PRO A 445 1.82 -12.81 7.51
CA PRO A 445 1.40 -11.90 8.57
C PRO A 445 2.56 -11.22 9.31
N LEU A 446 3.78 -11.78 9.25
CA LEU A 446 4.98 -11.22 9.88
C LEU A 446 5.61 -10.07 9.09
N TYR A 447 5.24 -9.87 7.82
CA TYR A 447 5.87 -8.85 6.96
C TYR A 447 5.03 -7.57 6.81
N THR A 448 3.72 -7.60 7.08
CA THR A 448 2.81 -6.48 6.75
C THR A 448 2.33 -5.60 7.91
N MET A 449 2.88 -5.72 9.12
CA MET A 449 2.37 -4.95 10.28
C MET A 449 3.38 -3.97 10.86
N ALA A 450 3.58 -2.88 10.13
CA ALA A 450 4.19 -1.64 10.64
C ALA A 450 3.63 -0.39 9.93
N THR A 451 2.39 -0.43 9.42
CA THR A 451 1.78 0.71 8.74
C THR A 451 0.45 1.04 9.40
N PRO A 452 0.31 2.22 10.06
CA PRO A 452 -1.00 2.71 10.46
C PRO A 452 -1.93 2.75 9.23
N SER A 453 -3.25 2.85 9.44
CA SER A 453 -4.25 3.00 8.36
C SER A 453 -3.86 4.04 7.30
N THR A 454 -3.03 5.00 7.70
CA THR A 454 -2.29 5.96 6.89
C THR A 454 -0.86 6.04 7.44
N ASP A 455 0.16 6.01 6.58
CA ASP A 455 1.58 5.95 7.02
C ASP A 455 2.07 7.24 7.70
N THR A 456 1.27 8.29 7.66
CA THR A 456 1.56 9.60 8.24
C THR A 456 0.98 9.80 9.63
N GLY A 457 0.26 8.81 10.17
CA GLY A 457 -0.36 8.87 11.50
C GLY A 457 -1.61 9.75 11.60
N VAL A 458 -2.15 10.22 10.48
CA VAL A 458 -3.36 11.08 10.42
C VAL A 458 -4.59 10.22 10.14
N SER A 459 -5.54 10.15 11.07
CA SER A 459 -6.77 9.38 10.87
C SER A 459 -7.82 10.15 10.07
N ALA A 460 -8.61 9.44 9.27
CA ALA A 460 -9.70 10.04 8.49
C ALA A 460 -10.75 10.76 9.36
N THR A 461 -11.01 10.27 10.57
CA THR A 461 -11.96 10.89 11.52
C THR A 461 -11.47 12.19 12.12
N SER A 462 -10.15 12.39 12.21
CA SER A 462 -9.53 13.64 12.68
C SER A 462 -9.34 14.68 11.57
N PHE A 463 -9.46 14.28 10.30
CA PHE A 463 -9.18 15.11 9.14
C PHE A 463 -10.44 15.86 8.67
N THR A 464 -10.87 16.86 9.44
CA THR A 464 -12.22 17.43 9.33
C THR A 464 -12.30 18.81 8.68
N GLU A 465 -11.36 19.73 8.94
CA GLU A 465 -11.45 21.11 8.47
C GLU A 465 -10.07 21.80 8.43
N PHE A 466 -9.80 22.55 7.35
CA PHE A 466 -8.57 23.33 7.15
C PHE A 466 -8.83 24.66 6.43
N ASP A 467 -7.92 25.63 6.53
CA ASP A 467 -7.97 26.83 5.69
C ASP A 467 -7.84 26.48 4.22
N TYR A 468 -6.86 25.62 3.92
CA TYR A 468 -6.59 25.12 2.57
C TYR A 468 -6.61 23.60 2.55
N VAL A 469 -7.33 23.04 1.58
CA VAL A 469 -7.30 21.60 1.30
C VAL A 469 -6.62 21.38 -0.05
N ILE A 470 -5.53 20.62 -0.03
CA ILE A 470 -4.76 20.25 -1.22
C ILE A 470 -5.13 18.81 -1.60
N ILE A 471 -5.48 18.58 -2.85
CA ILE A 471 -5.86 17.27 -3.36
C ILE A 471 -4.74 16.72 -4.23
N GLY A 472 -4.05 15.69 -3.74
CA GLY A 472 -2.85 15.12 -4.34
C GLY A 472 -1.59 15.61 -3.64
N GLY A 473 -0.92 14.71 -2.93
CA GLY A 473 0.40 14.89 -2.33
C GLY A 473 1.54 14.71 -3.34
N GLY A 474 1.36 15.21 -4.57
CA GLY A 474 2.31 15.09 -5.67
C GLY A 474 3.42 16.15 -5.66
N THR A 475 4.07 16.34 -6.82
CA THR A 475 5.17 17.30 -7.00
C THR A 475 4.77 18.74 -6.64
N ALA A 476 3.71 19.26 -7.26
CA ALA A 476 3.22 20.62 -7.00
C ALA A 476 2.42 20.69 -5.70
N GLY A 477 1.57 19.71 -5.39
CA GLY A 477 0.70 19.72 -4.22
C GLY A 477 1.46 19.83 -2.90
N LEU A 478 2.53 19.04 -2.72
CA LEU A 478 3.38 19.15 -1.52
C LEU A 478 4.19 20.45 -1.48
N THR A 479 4.58 20.97 -2.65
CA THR A 479 5.22 22.29 -2.73
C THR A 479 4.27 23.37 -2.18
N VAL A 480 3.01 23.39 -2.65
CA VAL A 480 1.99 24.33 -2.18
C VAL A 480 1.75 24.16 -0.68
N ALA A 481 1.53 22.92 -0.22
CA ALA A 481 1.22 22.63 1.17
C ALA A 481 2.35 23.07 2.13
N ALA A 482 3.59 22.75 1.80
CA ALA A 482 4.76 23.14 2.59
C ALA A 482 4.94 24.65 2.62
N ARG A 483 4.71 25.36 1.51
CA ARG A 483 4.80 26.83 1.49
C ARG A 483 3.68 27.48 2.26
N LEU A 484 2.43 27.06 2.12
CA LEU A 484 1.31 27.65 2.85
C LEU A 484 1.44 27.47 4.37
N SER A 485 1.86 26.28 4.80
CA SER A 485 2.06 25.97 6.23
C SER A 485 3.28 26.65 6.88
N GLU A 486 4.09 27.42 6.13
CA GLU A 486 5.15 28.26 6.72
C GLU A 486 4.57 29.32 7.67
N ASP A 487 3.32 29.75 7.44
CA ASP A 487 2.59 30.59 8.38
C ASP A 487 1.85 29.69 9.38
N PRO A 488 2.21 29.72 10.68
CA PRO A 488 1.59 28.85 11.69
C PRO A 488 0.11 29.18 11.94
N SER A 489 -0.39 30.35 11.50
CA SER A 489 -1.81 30.69 11.59
C SER A 489 -2.67 30.05 10.49
N ILE A 490 -2.04 29.45 9.47
CA ILE A 490 -2.71 28.82 8.33
C ILE A 490 -2.72 27.30 8.51
N THR A 491 -3.89 26.69 8.51
CA THR A 491 -4.06 25.23 8.56
C THR A 491 -4.18 24.63 7.16
N VAL A 492 -3.42 23.57 6.89
CA VAL A 492 -3.34 22.91 5.58
C VAL A 492 -3.57 21.41 5.72
N GLY A 493 -4.56 20.90 5.00
CA GLY A 493 -4.82 19.47 4.84
C GLY A 493 -4.42 18.99 3.46
N VAL A 494 -3.69 17.88 3.35
CA VAL A 494 -3.37 17.22 2.07
C VAL A 494 -3.99 15.84 2.02
N ILE A 495 -4.75 15.56 0.96
CA ILE A 495 -5.31 14.23 0.67
C ILE A 495 -4.42 13.55 -0.37
N GLU A 496 -3.84 12.40 -0.05
CA GLU A 496 -3.02 11.60 -0.97
C GLU A 496 -3.53 10.15 -1.05
N ALA A 497 -3.78 9.66 -2.27
CA ALA A 497 -4.31 8.32 -2.49
C ALA A 497 -3.25 7.24 -2.22
N GLY A 498 -1.98 7.55 -2.47
CA GLY A 498 -0.84 6.69 -2.19
C GLY A 498 -0.39 6.68 -0.74
N LEU A 499 0.54 5.78 -0.47
CA LEU A 499 1.18 5.57 0.83
C LEU A 499 2.49 6.39 0.96
N TRP A 500 3.05 6.50 2.17
CA TRP A 500 4.35 7.16 2.40
C TRP A 500 5.45 6.11 2.54
N ARG A 501 6.46 6.17 1.67
CA ARG A 501 7.51 5.15 1.56
C ARG A 501 8.91 5.79 1.66
N PRO A 502 9.33 6.26 2.85
CA PRO A 502 10.52 7.09 3.01
C PRO A 502 11.83 6.35 2.78
N ASP A 503 11.87 5.04 3.04
CA ASP A 503 13.09 4.23 3.06
C ASP A 503 13.13 3.18 1.94
N ASP A 504 12.20 3.25 0.98
CA ASP A 504 12.06 2.22 -0.06
C ASP A 504 13.15 2.34 -1.15
N PRO A 505 14.00 1.31 -1.33
CA PRO A 505 15.04 1.32 -2.37
C PRO A 505 14.53 1.54 -3.79
N LYS A 506 13.31 1.09 -4.14
CA LYS A 506 12.74 1.27 -5.49
C LYS A 506 12.46 2.73 -5.82
N ILE A 507 12.26 3.56 -4.79
CA ILE A 507 12.12 5.01 -4.93
C ILE A 507 13.49 5.67 -4.76
N ASN A 508 14.20 5.32 -3.68
CA ASN A 508 15.35 6.09 -3.23
C ASN A 508 16.63 5.84 -4.04
N TYR A 509 16.85 4.65 -4.58
CA TYR A 509 18.10 4.32 -5.25
C TYR A 509 18.06 4.81 -6.71
N PRO A 510 18.94 5.75 -7.11
CA PRO A 510 18.85 6.40 -8.41
C PRO A 510 18.82 5.44 -9.61
N ALA A 511 19.67 4.41 -9.63
CA ALA A 511 19.73 3.45 -10.74
C ALA A 511 18.55 2.46 -10.78
N PHE A 512 17.65 2.48 -9.79
CA PHE A 512 16.46 1.61 -9.75
C PHE A 512 15.23 2.25 -10.40
N ILE A 513 15.41 3.38 -11.10
CA ILE A 513 14.40 3.96 -11.98
C ILE A 513 13.74 2.88 -12.85
N GLY A 514 12.42 3.00 -13.02
CA GLY A 514 11.62 2.06 -13.81
C GLY A 514 11.04 0.88 -13.00
N GLN A 515 11.63 0.47 -11.87
CA GLN A 515 11.15 -0.69 -11.10
C GLN A 515 9.77 -0.48 -10.43
N SER A 516 9.38 0.77 -10.22
CA SER A 516 8.10 1.16 -9.63
C SER A 516 7.01 1.40 -10.67
N LEU A 517 7.33 1.47 -11.97
CA LEU A 517 6.36 1.70 -13.03
C LEU A 517 5.47 0.46 -13.21
N MET A 518 4.18 0.68 -13.40
CA MET A 518 3.13 -0.34 -13.49
C MET A 518 3.07 -1.29 -12.28
N ASN A 519 3.60 -0.86 -11.13
CA ASN A 519 3.46 -1.55 -9.86
C ASN A 519 2.36 -0.88 -9.01
N PRO A 520 1.24 -1.58 -8.70
CA PRO A 520 0.08 -0.98 -8.03
C PRO A 520 0.33 -0.46 -6.61
N ASP A 521 1.47 -0.81 -6.00
CA ASP A 521 1.93 -0.31 -4.71
C ASP A 521 2.50 1.13 -4.76
N TYR A 522 2.86 1.61 -5.95
CA TYR A 522 3.51 2.91 -6.20
C TYR A 522 2.85 3.70 -7.33
N ASP A 523 2.08 3.03 -8.18
CA ASP A 523 1.56 3.54 -9.45
C ASP A 523 0.04 3.33 -9.52
N TRP A 524 -0.62 4.21 -10.25
CA TRP A 524 -2.01 4.04 -10.70
C TRP A 524 -2.17 2.96 -11.78
N CYS A 525 -1.08 2.54 -12.44
CA CYS A 525 -1.05 1.50 -13.47
C CYS A 525 -2.03 1.77 -14.63
N LEU A 526 -2.12 3.03 -15.06
CA LEU A 526 -3.05 3.45 -16.09
C LEU A 526 -2.60 3.00 -17.48
N GLU A 527 -3.55 2.90 -18.39
CA GLU A 527 -3.31 2.64 -19.81
C GLU A 527 -4.15 3.59 -20.66
N THR A 528 -3.67 3.88 -21.88
CA THR A 528 -4.50 4.53 -22.89
C THR A 528 -5.58 3.59 -23.41
N GLU A 529 -6.62 4.17 -23.98
CA GLU A 529 -7.47 3.47 -24.94
C GLU A 529 -6.64 3.05 -26.17
N PRO A 530 -7.12 2.08 -26.98
CA PRO A 530 -6.41 1.67 -28.19
C PRO A 530 -6.15 2.83 -29.15
N GLU A 531 -4.88 3.08 -29.46
CA GLU A 531 -4.43 4.20 -30.28
C GLU A 531 -4.50 3.85 -31.77
N GLN A 532 -5.50 4.40 -32.47
CA GLN A 532 -5.79 4.08 -33.88
C GLN A 532 -4.61 4.35 -34.83
N HIS A 533 -3.81 5.37 -34.54
CA HIS A 533 -2.69 5.80 -35.39
C HIS A 533 -1.36 5.11 -35.01
N SER A 534 -1.40 4.17 -34.06
CA SER A 534 -0.26 3.39 -33.58
C SER A 534 -0.64 1.91 -33.49
N ASN A 535 -1.14 1.36 -34.59
CA ASN A 535 -1.45 -0.06 -34.76
C ASN A 535 -2.42 -0.63 -33.69
N GLY A 536 -3.30 0.21 -33.14
CA GLY A 536 -4.28 -0.19 -32.12
C GLY A 536 -3.67 -0.56 -30.77
N ARG A 537 -2.41 -0.17 -30.51
CA ARG A 537 -1.73 -0.45 -29.25
C ARG A 537 -2.33 0.37 -28.12
N LYS A 538 -2.27 -0.18 -26.91
CA LYS A 538 -2.45 0.57 -25.67
C LYS A 538 -1.07 0.92 -25.11
N TYR A 539 -0.95 2.12 -24.56
CA TYR A 539 0.28 2.59 -23.93
C TYR A 539 0.14 2.53 -22.42
N ALA A 540 1.11 1.93 -21.74
CA ALA A 540 1.26 2.08 -20.30
C ALA A 540 1.51 3.55 -19.96
N TRP A 541 0.70 4.10 -19.05
CA TRP A 541 0.67 5.51 -18.65
C TRP A 541 0.89 5.66 -17.13
N PRO A 542 2.05 5.24 -16.62
CA PRO A 542 2.33 5.20 -15.19
C PRO A 542 2.24 6.59 -14.53
N ARG A 543 1.58 6.70 -13.39
CA ARG A 543 1.47 7.92 -12.57
C ARG A 543 1.70 7.55 -11.11
N GLY A 544 2.54 8.32 -10.40
CA GLY A 544 2.83 8.03 -9.00
C GLY A 544 1.57 8.07 -8.13
N LYS A 545 1.26 6.95 -7.49
CA LYS A 545 0.29 6.76 -6.41
C LYS A 545 1.03 6.47 -5.11
N VAL A 546 1.82 7.45 -4.69
CA VAL A 546 2.66 7.45 -3.49
C VAL A 546 2.81 8.91 -3.07
N LEU A 547 2.98 9.18 -1.78
CA LEU A 547 3.26 10.54 -1.32
C LEU A 547 4.58 11.02 -1.95
N GLY A 548 4.51 12.12 -2.69
CA GLY A 548 5.53 12.58 -3.65
C GLY A 548 5.07 12.56 -5.12
N GLY A 549 4.03 11.78 -5.43
CA GLY A 549 3.48 11.56 -6.77
C GLY A 549 4.56 11.10 -7.75
N SER A 550 4.46 11.53 -9.01
CA SER A 550 5.40 11.12 -10.06
C SER A 550 6.85 11.58 -9.82
N SER A 551 7.13 12.55 -8.93
CA SER A 551 8.52 12.88 -8.58
C SER A 551 9.24 11.74 -7.85
N ALA A 552 8.50 10.84 -7.20
CA ALA A 552 9.03 9.63 -6.58
C ALA A 552 9.37 8.52 -7.60
N LEU A 553 8.79 8.57 -8.81
CA LEU A 553 8.91 7.52 -9.83
C LEU A 553 9.73 7.96 -11.06
N ASN A 554 9.89 9.28 -11.27
CA ASN A 554 10.50 9.83 -12.48
C ASN A 554 11.97 9.38 -12.65
N PHE A 555 12.54 9.66 -13.82
CA PHE A 555 13.92 9.29 -14.14
C PHE A 555 14.95 10.35 -13.72
N LEU A 556 14.60 11.15 -12.71
CA LEU A 556 15.45 12.09 -11.98
C LEU A 556 15.92 13.34 -12.73
N VAL A 557 15.73 13.42 -14.05
CA VAL A 557 16.21 14.50 -14.90
C VAL A 557 15.71 15.88 -14.45
N TRP A 558 16.60 16.88 -14.43
CA TRP A 558 16.29 18.25 -14.02
C TRP A 558 16.69 19.28 -15.09
N GLN A 559 15.71 19.80 -15.83
CA GLN A 559 15.92 20.63 -17.02
C GLN A 559 14.90 21.77 -17.18
N ARG A 560 15.21 22.72 -18.06
CA ARG A 560 14.28 23.73 -18.61
C ARG A 560 14.36 23.72 -20.13
N GLY A 561 13.24 24.04 -20.78
CA GLY A 561 13.15 24.19 -22.23
C GLY A 561 13.71 25.53 -22.73
N TYR A 562 13.47 25.81 -24.00
CA TYR A 562 13.86 27.07 -24.62
C TYR A 562 12.99 28.22 -24.08
N LYS A 563 13.59 29.36 -23.74
CA LYS A 563 12.88 30.49 -23.12
C LYS A 563 11.67 30.98 -23.93
N GLY A 564 11.78 30.95 -25.25
CA GLY A 564 10.70 31.35 -26.15
C GLY A 564 9.45 30.47 -26.00
N GLU A 565 9.61 29.21 -25.57
CA GLU A 565 8.48 28.31 -25.35
C GLU A 565 7.69 28.69 -24.09
N TYR A 566 8.36 29.20 -23.05
CA TYR A 566 7.71 29.75 -21.86
C TYR A 566 7.08 31.12 -22.15
N ASP A 567 7.75 31.98 -22.93
CA ASP A 567 7.18 33.26 -23.35
C ASP A 567 5.86 33.09 -24.13
N ASP A 568 5.74 32.00 -24.88
CA ASP A 568 4.52 31.65 -25.59
C ASP A 568 3.36 31.30 -24.65
N ILE A 569 3.62 30.78 -23.45
CA ILE A 569 2.58 30.63 -22.40
C ILE A 569 2.00 32.00 -22.05
N GLY A 570 2.85 33.03 -21.93
CA GLY A 570 2.43 34.42 -21.74
C GLY A 570 1.60 34.95 -22.92
N LYS A 571 2.06 34.73 -24.17
CA LYS A 571 1.36 35.19 -25.38
C LYS A 571 -0.04 34.60 -25.56
N LEU A 572 -0.33 33.44 -24.96
CA LEU A 572 -1.67 32.85 -24.97
C LEU A 572 -2.69 33.64 -24.12
N GLY A 573 -2.26 34.66 -23.38
CA GLY A 573 -3.08 35.51 -22.52
C GLY A 573 -2.83 35.28 -21.03
N ASN A 574 -1.67 34.72 -20.67
CA ASN A 574 -1.33 34.36 -19.30
C ASN A 574 -0.23 35.28 -18.76
N ASP A 575 -0.57 36.54 -18.56
CA ASP A 575 0.37 37.54 -18.04
C ASP A 575 1.07 37.05 -16.76
N GLY A 576 2.37 37.31 -16.69
CA GLY A 576 3.22 36.84 -15.60
C GLY A 576 3.67 35.38 -15.72
N TRP A 577 3.41 34.66 -16.82
CA TRP A 577 3.95 33.29 -17.06
C TRP A 577 5.02 33.22 -18.14
N SER A 578 5.67 34.36 -18.43
CA SER A 578 6.81 34.41 -19.34
C SER A 578 8.06 33.73 -18.73
N TRP A 579 9.13 33.60 -19.51
CA TRP A 579 10.38 32.98 -19.03
C TRP A 579 10.90 33.59 -17.73
N ASP A 580 10.94 34.92 -17.62
CA ASP A 580 11.53 35.59 -16.46
C ASP A 580 10.72 35.30 -15.18
N ASP A 581 9.40 35.29 -15.31
CA ASP A 581 8.50 34.94 -14.21
C ASP A 581 8.61 33.48 -13.82
N PHE A 582 8.76 32.58 -14.78
CA PHE A 582 8.94 31.16 -14.57
C PHE A 582 10.28 30.85 -13.89
N ALA A 583 11.37 31.38 -14.44
CA ALA A 583 12.74 31.03 -14.06
C ALA A 583 13.04 31.39 -12.61
N GLN A 584 12.45 32.47 -12.07
CA GLN A 584 12.59 32.80 -10.64
C GLN A 584 12.01 31.71 -9.71
N PHE A 585 10.82 31.18 -10.01
CA PHE A 585 10.20 30.13 -9.18
C PHE A 585 10.86 28.78 -9.41
N ALA A 586 11.31 28.52 -10.63
CA ALA A 586 12.13 27.35 -10.94
C ALA A 586 13.44 27.35 -10.13
N ARG A 587 14.15 28.48 -10.02
CA ARG A 587 15.32 28.62 -9.14
C ARG A 587 14.95 28.47 -7.66
N LYS A 588 13.86 29.07 -7.20
CA LYS A 588 13.41 28.98 -5.80
C LYS A 588 13.16 27.54 -5.32
N SER A 589 12.79 26.64 -6.23
CA SER A 589 12.42 25.26 -5.88
C SER A 589 13.59 24.36 -5.48
N ALA A 590 14.82 24.66 -5.90
CA ALA A 590 15.96 23.74 -5.76
C ALA A 590 17.23 24.38 -5.19
N THR A 591 18.16 23.53 -4.77
CA THR A 591 19.55 23.86 -4.46
C THR A 591 20.47 22.93 -5.25
N LEU A 592 21.43 23.49 -5.97
CA LEU A 592 22.42 22.71 -6.72
C LEU A 592 23.64 22.33 -5.85
N GLU A 593 24.05 21.07 -5.96
CA GLU A 593 25.42 20.63 -5.73
C GLU A 593 26.22 20.59 -7.05
N LYS A 594 27.40 21.22 -7.02
CA LYS A 594 28.24 21.42 -8.20
C LYS A 594 28.76 20.09 -8.77
N PRO A 595 29.05 20.02 -10.09
CA PRO A 595 29.69 18.85 -10.67
C PRO A 595 31.08 18.64 -10.06
N SER A 596 31.53 17.39 -9.97
CA SER A 596 32.86 17.08 -9.44
C SER A 596 33.98 17.69 -10.32
N THR A 597 35.16 17.85 -9.73
CA THR A 597 36.33 18.40 -10.45
C THR A 597 36.71 17.52 -11.63
N GLU A 598 36.50 16.21 -11.53
CA GLU A 598 36.80 15.21 -12.55
C GLU A 598 35.89 15.38 -13.78
N LEU A 599 34.58 15.60 -13.57
CA LEU A 599 33.63 15.84 -14.66
C LEU A 599 33.92 17.16 -15.39
N GLN A 600 34.32 18.18 -14.64
CA GLN A 600 34.74 19.47 -15.21
C GLN A 600 36.03 19.31 -16.03
N LYS A 601 37.05 18.59 -15.51
CA LYS A 601 38.31 18.30 -16.23
C LYS A 601 38.10 17.46 -17.48
N ALA A 602 37.17 16.52 -17.46
CA ALA A 602 36.80 15.70 -18.62
C ALA A 602 35.97 16.48 -19.66
N ASN A 603 35.63 17.74 -19.37
CA ASN A 603 34.76 18.60 -20.17
C ASN A 603 33.39 17.94 -20.46
N LEU A 604 32.91 17.16 -19.48
CA LEU A 604 31.62 16.46 -19.56
C LEU A 604 30.50 17.29 -18.96
N ALA A 605 30.75 17.97 -17.83
CA ALA A 605 29.75 18.80 -17.18
C ALA A 605 30.35 20.16 -16.78
N THR A 606 29.63 21.22 -17.13
CA THR A 606 29.85 22.59 -16.68
C THR A 606 28.56 23.10 -16.04
N CYS A 607 28.68 24.17 -15.25
CA CYS A 607 27.53 24.77 -14.58
C CYS A 607 27.73 26.28 -14.47
N ASP A 608 26.68 27.04 -14.81
CA ASP A 608 26.58 28.46 -14.49
C ASP A 608 25.69 28.62 -13.25
N GLU A 609 26.31 28.87 -12.10
CA GLU A 609 25.66 28.89 -10.79
C GLU A 609 24.49 29.88 -10.69
N GLU A 610 24.48 30.95 -11.48
CA GLU A 610 23.40 31.95 -11.46
C GLU A 610 22.10 31.44 -12.10
N LEU A 611 22.16 30.36 -12.88
CA LEU A 611 20.99 29.72 -13.49
C LEU A 611 20.25 28.78 -12.52
N HIS A 612 20.89 28.41 -11.43
CA HIS A 612 20.42 27.43 -10.45
C HIS A 612 19.87 28.07 -9.19
N GLY A 613 19.12 27.27 -8.44
CA GLY A 613 18.69 27.65 -7.11
C GLY A 613 19.79 27.45 -6.07
N LYS A 614 19.77 28.27 -5.02
CA LYS A 614 20.79 28.28 -3.95
C LYS A 614 20.27 27.73 -2.61
N ASP A 615 18.97 27.87 -2.36
CA ASP A 615 18.36 27.60 -1.04
C ASP A 615 17.06 26.80 -1.10
N GLY A 616 16.68 26.29 -2.28
CA GLY A 616 15.46 25.52 -2.45
C GLY A 616 15.52 24.12 -1.81
N PRO A 617 14.36 23.55 -1.44
CA PRO A 617 14.29 22.26 -0.73
C PRO A 617 14.73 21.07 -1.60
N VAL A 618 14.43 21.08 -2.89
CA VAL A 618 14.83 19.99 -3.81
C VAL A 618 16.34 20.04 -4.01
N LYS A 619 17.04 18.93 -3.81
CA LYS A 619 18.48 18.80 -4.06
C LYS A 619 18.71 18.32 -5.48
N THR A 620 19.45 19.10 -6.22
CA THR A 620 19.91 18.74 -7.57
C THR A 620 21.42 18.58 -7.55
N SER A 621 21.92 17.65 -8.33
CA SER A 621 23.34 17.35 -8.42
C SER A 621 23.65 16.76 -9.79
N TYR A 622 24.90 16.36 -10.01
CA TYR A 622 25.31 15.61 -11.18
C TYR A 622 25.51 14.16 -10.77
N SER A 623 25.20 13.22 -11.68
CA SER A 623 25.44 11.78 -11.46
C SER A 623 26.88 11.57 -10.98
N LYS A 624 27.12 10.68 -10.02
CA LYS A 624 28.49 10.39 -9.55
C LYS A 624 29.19 9.36 -10.44
N TRP A 625 28.44 8.62 -11.25
CA TRP A 625 28.95 7.62 -12.19
C TRP A 625 28.45 7.87 -13.62
N TYR A 626 29.32 7.62 -14.59
CA TYR A 626 29.05 7.69 -16.02
C TYR A 626 29.76 6.53 -16.71
N THR A 627 29.16 6.01 -17.77
CA THR A 627 29.86 5.05 -18.63
C THR A 627 30.87 5.77 -19.53
N GLU A 628 32.01 5.12 -19.78
CA GLU A 628 33.04 5.62 -20.69
C GLU A 628 32.52 5.82 -22.13
N ALA A 629 31.44 5.12 -22.52
CA ALA A 629 30.82 5.24 -23.83
C ALA A 629 30.11 6.58 -24.07
N GLN A 630 29.81 7.37 -23.03
CA GLN A 630 29.11 8.64 -23.18
C GLN A 630 29.97 9.72 -23.84
N LYS A 631 31.29 9.75 -23.54
CA LYS A 631 32.18 10.75 -24.14
C LYS A 631 32.28 10.59 -25.66
N PRO A 632 32.49 9.38 -26.22
CA PRO A 632 32.45 9.18 -27.67
C PRO A 632 31.15 9.61 -28.33
N TRP A 633 30.01 9.46 -27.66
CA TRP A 633 28.72 9.96 -28.16
C TRP A 633 28.69 11.49 -28.26
N PHE A 634 29.14 12.21 -27.23
CA PHE A 634 29.28 13.68 -27.32
C PHE A 634 30.27 14.13 -28.39
N ASP A 635 31.41 13.46 -28.51
CA ASP A 635 32.39 13.78 -29.56
C ASP A 635 31.81 13.54 -30.97
N ALA A 636 30.98 12.51 -31.16
CA ALA A 636 30.27 12.24 -32.41
C ALA A 636 29.23 13.33 -32.71
N LEU A 637 28.42 13.74 -31.73
CA LEU A 637 27.47 14.85 -31.86
C LEU A 637 28.19 16.17 -32.23
N LYS A 638 29.33 16.44 -31.59
CA LYS A 638 30.17 17.60 -31.91
C LYS A 638 30.69 17.55 -33.35
N SER A 639 31.13 16.38 -33.83
CA SER A 639 31.57 16.19 -35.22
C SER A 639 30.44 16.42 -36.24
N LEU A 640 29.19 16.16 -35.84
CA LEU A 640 27.98 16.46 -36.62
C LEU A 640 27.56 17.95 -36.55
N GLY A 641 28.33 18.79 -35.87
CA GLY A 641 28.11 20.23 -35.81
C GLY A 641 27.18 20.69 -34.68
N LEU A 642 26.77 19.81 -33.76
CA LEU A 642 26.01 20.23 -32.59
C LEU A 642 26.90 20.98 -31.60
N ALA A 643 26.33 22.02 -30.98
CA ALA A 643 27.01 22.80 -29.96
C ALA A 643 27.06 22.03 -28.62
N ASN A 644 28.20 22.10 -27.94
CA ASN A 644 28.26 21.74 -26.52
C ASN A 644 27.69 22.90 -25.71
N VAL A 645 26.53 22.69 -25.09
CA VAL A 645 25.88 23.70 -24.28
C VAL A 645 26.42 23.63 -22.86
N GLN A 646 26.96 24.75 -22.37
CA GLN A 646 27.59 24.79 -21.05
C GLN A 646 26.61 24.46 -19.92
N ASP A 647 25.42 25.06 -19.98
CA ASP A 647 24.31 24.86 -19.07
C ASP A 647 23.08 25.48 -19.74
N GLY A 648 21.96 24.76 -19.88
CA GLY A 648 20.75 25.38 -20.42
C GLY A 648 19.53 25.22 -19.57
N LEU A 649 19.74 25.24 -18.26
CA LEU A 649 18.74 25.88 -17.41
C LEU A 649 18.60 27.39 -17.69
N GLY A 650 19.45 27.97 -18.55
CA GLY A 650 19.37 29.37 -19.00
C GLY A 650 18.36 29.65 -20.12
N GLY A 651 17.58 28.65 -20.55
CA GLY A 651 16.56 28.84 -21.57
C GLY A 651 17.09 28.82 -23.00
N SER A 652 18.24 28.18 -23.22
CA SER A 652 18.88 27.97 -24.52
C SER A 652 19.51 26.58 -24.55
N ASN A 653 18.70 25.56 -24.82
CA ASN A 653 19.07 24.16 -24.67
C ASN A 653 19.45 23.44 -25.98
N SER A 654 19.34 24.09 -27.15
CA SER A 654 19.72 23.50 -28.45
C SER A 654 21.22 23.16 -28.51
N GLY A 655 21.54 21.87 -28.60
CA GLY A 655 22.88 21.28 -28.51
C GLY A 655 22.93 20.11 -27.52
N PHE A 656 24.13 19.71 -27.07
CA PHE A 656 24.31 18.59 -26.15
C PHE A 656 25.00 19.01 -24.85
N TRP A 657 24.71 18.30 -23.75
CA TRP A 657 25.29 18.55 -22.43
C TRP A 657 25.15 17.36 -21.48
N VAL A 658 25.70 17.53 -20.27
CA VAL A 658 25.29 16.76 -19.09
C VAL A 658 24.27 17.55 -18.28
N SER A 659 23.11 16.95 -18.06
CA SER A 659 22.04 17.54 -17.23
C SER A 659 22.27 17.27 -15.75
N PRO A 660 21.90 18.19 -14.86
CA PRO A 660 21.66 17.87 -13.47
C PRO A 660 20.51 16.86 -13.31
N VAL A 661 20.51 16.20 -12.16
CA VAL A 661 19.53 15.21 -11.72
C VAL A 661 19.10 15.51 -10.28
N THR A 662 17.96 14.95 -9.87
CA THR A 662 17.36 15.16 -8.54
C THR A 662 17.86 14.11 -7.54
N ILE A 663 19.15 14.19 -7.19
CA ILE A 663 19.80 13.31 -6.20
C ILE A 663 20.38 14.17 -5.07
N ASP A 664 20.04 13.86 -3.83
CA ASP A 664 20.73 14.36 -2.63
C ASP A 664 21.97 13.49 -2.41
N THR A 665 23.16 13.99 -2.78
CA THR A 665 24.38 13.17 -2.73
C THR A 665 24.82 12.87 -1.30
N LYS A 666 24.48 13.74 -0.33
CA LYS A 666 24.85 13.58 1.08
C LYS A 666 24.16 12.37 1.69
N LYS A 667 22.91 12.15 1.30
CA LYS A 667 22.13 10.96 1.67
C LYS A 667 22.24 9.85 0.62
N THR A 668 22.77 10.19 -0.56
CA THR A 668 22.89 9.35 -1.75
C THR A 668 21.54 8.78 -2.22
N VAL A 669 20.46 9.53 -2.04
CA VAL A 669 19.10 9.11 -2.46
C VAL A 669 18.46 10.11 -3.41
N ARG A 670 17.44 9.67 -4.14
CA ARG A 670 16.51 10.55 -4.86
C ARG A 670 16.06 11.73 -3.98
N SER A 671 16.07 12.93 -4.55
CA SER A 671 15.42 14.11 -3.98
C SER A 671 14.09 14.35 -4.69
N TYR A 672 12.97 14.22 -3.99
CA TYR A 672 11.63 14.32 -4.56
C TYR A 672 10.69 15.06 -3.61
N SER A 673 9.47 15.41 -4.04
CA SER A 673 8.68 16.41 -3.31
C SER A 673 8.33 15.98 -1.89
N ALA A 674 8.23 14.68 -1.66
CA ALA A 674 7.95 14.10 -0.38
C ALA A 674 9.10 14.29 0.62
N ASN A 675 10.34 13.94 0.28
CA ASN A 675 11.48 14.14 1.17
C ASN A 675 12.05 15.57 1.14
N ALA A 676 11.69 16.39 0.15
CA ALA A 676 12.07 17.80 0.05
C ALA A 676 11.07 18.74 0.75
N HIS A 677 9.76 18.52 0.59
CA HIS A 677 8.71 19.44 1.08
C HIS A 677 7.89 18.87 2.24
N TYR A 678 7.63 17.56 2.31
CA TYR A 678 6.85 16.99 3.41
C TYR A 678 7.71 16.57 4.61
N ALA A 679 8.66 15.63 4.45
CA ALA A 679 9.43 15.08 5.58
C ALA A 679 10.08 16.15 6.48
N PRO A 680 10.72 17.20 5.96
CA PRO A 680 11.32 18.24 6.81
C PRO A 680 10.29 19.07 7.59
N ASN A 681 9.02 19.03 7.17
CA ASN A 681 7.93 19.84 7.69
C ASN A 681 6.81 19.01 8.34
N ALA A 682 6.97 17.68 8.45
CA ALA A 682 5.94 16.76 8.93
C ALA A 682 5.53 17.02 10.40
N ASN A 683 6.43 17.62 11.19
CA ASN A 683 6.18 17.97 12.59
C ASN A 683 5.38 19.28 12.77
N ARG A 684 5.09 20.01 11.69
CA ARG A 684 4.28 21.24 11.78
C ARG A 684 2.85 20.89 12.16
N GLU A 685 2.37 21.39 13.29
CA GLU A 685 1.02 21.08 13.79
C GLU A 685 -0.09 21.53 12.84
N ASN A 686 0.15 22.59 12.07
CA ASN A 686 -0.77 23.17 11.08
C ASN A 686 -0.70 22.51 9.70
N LEU A 687 0.14 21.49 9.48
CA LEU A 687 0.18 20.69 8.26
C LEU A 687 -0.22 19.25 8.57
N LYS A 688 -1.35 18.80 8.01
CA LYS A 688 -1.80 17.41 8.10
C LYS A 688 -1.85 16.78 6.72
N VAL A 689 -1.23 15.62 6.59
CA VAL A 689 -1.25 14.84 5.35
C VAL A 689 -1.89 13.50 5.66
N ILE A 690 -3.00 13.19 4.99
CA ILE A 690 -3.65 11.89 5.07
C ILE A 690 -3.29 11.09 3.81
N THR A 691 -2.67 9.92 4.01
CA THR A 691 -2.29 8.97 2.95
C THR A 691 -3.30 7.84 2.83
N GLY A 692 -3.27 7.06 1.75
CA GLY A 692 -4.29 6.03 1.49
C GLY A 692 -5.70 6.59 1.27
N ALA A 693 -5.80 7.90 0.97
CA ALA A 693 -7.04 8.65 0.92
C ALA A 693 -7.33 9.11 -0.52
N HIS A 694 -8.35 8.53 -1.15
CA HIS A 694 -8.72 8.84 -2.52
C HIS A 694 -9.79 9.94 -2.54
N ALA A 695 -9.45 11.16 -2.99
CA ALA A 695 -10.44 12.21 -3.20
C ALA A 695 -11.48 11.81 -4.26
N SER A 696 -12.76 11.93 -3.94
CA SER A 696 -13.86 11.50 -4.81
C SER A 696 -14.52 12.65 -5.58
N LYS A 697 -14.79 13.78 -4.92
CA LYS A 697 -15.33 15.00 -5.55
C LYS A 697 -15.19 16.23 -4.66
N ILE A 698 -15.28 17.40 -5.28
CA ILE A 698 -15.42 18.70 -4.61
C ILE A 698 -16.90 18.93 -4.30
N VAL A 699 -17.16 19.37 -3.06
CA VAL A 699 -18.48 19.73 -2.58
C VAL A 699 -18.69 21.23 -2.76
N PHE A 700 -19.75 21.61 -3.48
CA PHE A 700 -20.13 23.01 -3.71
C PHE A 700 -21.37 23.38 -2.89
N ASP A 701 -21.47 24.63 -2.45
CA ASP A 701 -22.64 25.14 -1.74
C ASP A 701 -23.87 25.18 -2.65
N SER A 702 -24.95 24.51 -2.21
CA SER A 702 -26.24 24.45 -2.91
C SER A 702 -26.98 25.79 -2.99
N ASN A 703 -26.61 26.77 -2.16
CA ASN A 703 -27.21 28.11 -2.14
C ASN A 703 -26.50 29.11 -3.06
N SER A 704 -25.57 28.64 -3.91
CA SER A 704 -24.89 29.45 -4.92
C SER A 704 -25.83 29.78 -6.10
N ALA A 705 -27.00 30.37 -5.83
CA ALA A 705 -27.91 30.82 -6.88
C ALA A 705 -27.42 32.16 -7.45
N ASP A 706 -27.26 32.21 -8.78
CA ASP A 706 -26.89 33.37 -9.63
C ASP A 706 -25.43 33.90 -9.56
N GLY A 707 -24.43 33.06 -9.22
CA GLY A 707 -23.01 33.46 -9.26
C GLY A 707 -22.01 32.30 -9.38
N ASP A 708 -20.71 32.62 -9.30
CA ASP A 708 -19.61 31.62 -9.31
C ASP A 708 -19.78 30.58 -8.19
N LEU A 709 -19.50 29.31 -8.49
CA LEU A 709 -19.55 28.19 -7.56
C LEU A 709 -18.59 28.40 -6.39
N VAL A 710 -19.05 28.11 -5.17
CA VAL A 710 -18.24 28.16 -3.96
C VAL A 710 -18.04 26.76 -3.42
N ALA A 711 -16.79 26.29 -3.39
CA ALA A 711 -16.46 25.00 -2.82
C ALA A 711 -16.39 25.09 -1.29
N THR A 712 -17.03 24.14 -0.60
CA THR A 712 -17.11 24.10 0.87
C THR A 712 -16.27 22.97 1.46
N GLY A 713 -15.89 21.98 0.64
CA GLY A 713 -15.10 20.85 1.08
C GLY A 713 -14.80 19.83 -0.02
N VAL A 714 -14.18 18.73 0.38
CA VAL A 714 -13.79 17.60 -0.48
C VAL A 714 -14.30 16.32 0.16
N GLU A 715 -14.99 15.50 -0.62
CA GLU A 715 -15.24 14.11 -0.24
C GLU A 715 -14.02 13.25 -0.59
N PHE A 716 -13.66 12.31 0.29
CA PHE A 716 -12.56 11.39 0.08
C PHE A 716 -12.85 10.02 0.70
N ILE A 717 -12.21 8.97 0.17
CA ILE A 717 -12.43 7.59 0.55
C ILE A 717 -11.18 7.05 1.24
N VAL A 718 -11.34 6.48 2.43
CA VAL A 718 -10.30 5.74 3.17
C VAL A 718 -10.91 4.43 3.61
N ASP A 719 -10.27 3.31 3.29
CA ASP A 719 -10.71 1.95 3.65
C ASP A 719 -12.18 1.67 3.26
N GLY A 720 -12.58 2.12 2.06
CA GLY A 720 -13.93 1.95 1.52
C GLY A 720 -15.01 2.82 2.16
N LYS A 721 -14.66 3.71 3.09
CA LYS A 721 -15.59 4.67 3.73
C LYS A 721 -15.36 6.08 3.20
N THR A 722 -16.45 6.78 2.92
CA THR A 722 -16.43 8.17 2.49
C THR A 722 -16.43 9.11 3.70
N TYR A 723 -15.57 10.11 3.65
CA TYR A 723 -15.44 11.20 4.61
C TYR A 723 -15.52 12.53 3.86
N THR A 724 -15.74 13.62 4.59
CA THR A 724 -15.74 14.97 4.04
C THR A 724 -14.86 15.87 4.89
N VAL A 725 -13.91 16.55 4.25
CA VAL A 725 -13.10 17.61 4.86
C VAL A 725 -13.60 18.97 4.37
N LYS A 726 -13.73 19.94 5.27
CA LYS A 726 -14.11 21.31 4.94
C LYS A 726 -12.90 22.16 4.59
N ALA A 727 -13.06 23.08 3.64
CA ALA A 727 -12.08 24.09 3.29
C ALA A 727 -12.65 25.49 3.62
N LYS A 728 -11.98 26.26 4.51
CA LYS A 728 -12.45 27.61 4.90
C LYS A 728 -12.14 28.66 3.84
N LYS A 729 -11.02 28.50 3.14
CA LYS A 729 -10.56 29.47 2.13
C LYS A 729 -10.63 28.83 0.75
N GLU A 730 -9.64 28.03 0.38
CA GLU A 730 -9.53 27.51 -0.99
C GLU A 730 -9.22 26.01 -1.03
N ILE A 731 -9.65 25.37 -2.12
CA ILE A 731 -9.25 24.02 -2.50
C ILE A 731 -8.26 24.12 -3.66
N VAL A 732 -7.13 23.42 -3.54
CA VAL A 732 -6.11 23.34 -4.60
C VAL A 732 -6.04 21.91 -5.10
N VAL A 733 -6.42 21.70 -6.35
CA VAL A 733 -6.36 20.41 -7.04
C VAL A 733 -4.96 20.24 -7.63
N SER A 734 -4.30 19.15 -7.27
CA SER A 734 -2.94 18.77 -7.67
C SER A 734 -2.85 17.28 -8.00
N GLY A 735 -3.91 16.71 -8.60
CA GLY A 735 -3.99 15.31 -9.03
C GLY A 735 -3.17 14.98 -10.28
N GLY A 736 -2.49 15.97 -10.85
CA GLY A 736 -1.76 15.84 -12.10
C GLY A 736 -2.67 15.77 -13.32
N THR A 737 -2.06 15.64 -14.50
CA THR A 737 -2.75 15.71 -15.79
C THR A 737 -3.88 14.70 -15.98
N VAL A 738 -3.88 13.58 -15.22
CA VAL A 738 -4.96 12.59 -15.29
C VAL A 738 -6.05 12.83 -14.26
N HIS A 739 -5.70 12.97 -12.98
CA HIS A 739 -6.71 12.96 -11.92
C HIS A 739 -7.30 14.35 -11.62
N SER A 740 -6.61 15.44 -11.98
CA SER A 740 -7.18 16.80 -11.87
C SER A 740 -8.41 17.02 -12.75
N PRO A 741 -8.39 16.74 -14.07
CA PRO A 741 -9.60 16.85 -14.88
C PRO A 741 -10.67 15.84 -14.44
N HIS A 742 -10.26 14.61 -14.09
CA HIS A 742 -11.18 13.58 -13.62
C HIS A 742 -11.96 14.04 -12.37
N LEU A 743 -11.28 14.63 -11.39
CA LEU A 743 -11.91 15.13 -10.18
C LEU A 743 -12.85 16.31 -10.45
N LEU A 744 -12.46 17.24 -11.33
CA LEU A 744 -13.33 18.35 -11.74
C LEU A 744 -14.61 17.83 -12.40
N GLU A 745 -14.49 16.86 -13.31
CA GLU A 745 -15.63 16.23 -13.97
C GLU A 745 -16.52 15.47 -12.99
N LEU A 746 -15.95 14.66 -12.09
CA LEU A 746 -16.68 14.00 -10.98
C LEU A 746 -17.42 15.00 -10.08
N SER A 747 -16.96 16.25 -10.04
CA SER A 747 -17.57 17.33 -9.27
C SER A 747 -18.65 18.11 -10.04
N GLY A 748 -18.90 17.74 -11.30
CA GLY A 748 -19.86 18.39 -12.19
C GLY A 748 -19.29 19.56 -13.01
N VAL A 749 -17.96 19.69 -13.10
CA VAL A 749 -17.28 20.74 -13.87
C VAL A 749 -16.63 20.12 -15.11
N GLY A 750 -17.21 20.38 -16.28
CA GLY A 750 -16.77 19.79 -17.55
C GLY A 750 -17.87 19.87 -18.61
N LYS A 751 -17.62 19.31 -19.79
CA LYS A 751 -18.55 19.35 -20.93
C LYS A 751 -19.83 18.56 -20.69
N ALA A 752 -20.98 19.13 -21.08
CA ALA A 752 -22.28 18.53 -20.81
C ALA A 752 -22.42 17.10 -21.35
N GLU A 753 -21.92 16.85 -22.55
CA GLU A 753 -21.97 15.54 -23.20
C GLU A 753 -21.11 14.48 -22.51
N VAL A 754 -19.96 14.88 -21.95
CA VAL A 754 -19.07 13.99 -21.21
C VAL A 754 -19.73 13.59 -19.89
N LEU A 755 -20.18 14.57 -19.12
CA LEU A 755 -20.80 14.36 -17.80
C LEU A 755 -22.09 13.55 -17.91
N LYS A 756 -22.90 13.82 -18.93
CA LYS A 756 -24.14 13.08 -19.20
C LYS A 756 -23.88 11.59 -19.44
N VAL A 757 -22.83 11.24 -20.17
CA VAL A 757 -22.46 9.82 -20.45
C VAL A 757 -22.03 9.11 -19.16
N ALA A 758 -21.36 9.80 -18.24
CA ALA A 758 -20.93 9.25 -16.96
C ALA A 758 -22.03 9.25 -15.88
N GLY A 759 -23.20 9.84 -16.16
CA GLY A 759 -24.31 9.96 -15.20
C GLY A 759 -24.05 11.02 -14.11
N ILE A 760 -23.31 12.08 -14.43
CA ILE A 760 -22.95 13.17 -13.52
C ILE A 760 -23.76 14.42 -13.88
N GLU A 761 -24.34 15.06 -12.87
CA GLU A 761 -25.03 16.35 -13.04
C GLU A 761 -24.02 17.46 -13.34
N GLN A 762 -24.22 18.15 -14.46
CA GLN A 762 -23.39 19.30 -14.80
C GLN A 762 -23.75 20.51 -13.96
N LYS A 763 -22.73 21.12 -13.36
CA LYS A 763 -22.79 22.39 -12.63
C LYS A 763 -22.14 23.53 -13.40
N LEU A 764 -21.10 23.23 -14.17
CA LEU A 764 -20.34 24.23 -14.92
C LEU A 764 -19.75 23.64 -16.20
N GLU A 765 -20.00 24.32 -17.33
CA GLU A 765 -19.43 24.01 -18.64
C GLU A 765 -18.02 24.62 -18.79
N LEU A 766 -17.03 23.76 -18.99
CA LEU A 766 -15.62 24.08 -19.29
C LEU A 766 -14.98 22.95 -20.11
N ASP A 767 -13.93 23.27 -20.88
CA ASP A 767 -13.12 22.33 -21.68
C ASP A 767 -12.17 21.46 -20.82
N VAL A 768 -12.66 20.96 -19.68
CA VAL A 768 -11.91 20.06 -18.80
C VAL A 768 -11.60 18.76 -19.54
N GLY A 769 -10.37 18.26 -19.39
CA GLY A 769 -9.92 17.01 -20.00
C GLY A 769 -9.40 17.15 -21.43
N GLU A 770 -9.51 18.31 -22.06
CA GLU A 770 -9.10 18.55 -23.46
C GLU A 770 -7.63 19.02 -23.59
N ASN A 771 -7.14 19.15 -24.83
CA ASN A 771 -5.79 19.65 -25.15
C ASN A 771 -4.64 18.85 -24.51
N VAL A 772 -4.85 17.56 -24.27
CA VAL A 772 -3.81 16.70 -23.68
C VAL A 772 -2.67 16.56 -24.67
N GLN A 773 -1.46 16.82 -24.19
CA GLN A 773 -0.23 16.70 -24.96
C GLN A 773 0.77 15.91 -24.13
N ASP A 774 1.59 15.09 -24.77
CA ASP A 774 2.62 14.29 -24.10
C ASP A 774 3.80 14.10 -25.04
N HIS A 775 5.00 14.03 -24.48
CA HIS A 775 6.18 13.66 -25.25
C HIS A 775 6.20 12.14 -25.43
N ILE A 776 6.70 11.71 -26.58
CA ILE A 776 6.80 10.30 -26.94
C ILE A 776 8.18 10.03 -27.51
N TYR A 777 8.76 8.89 -27.15
CA TYR A 777 10.09 8.49 -27.58
C TYR A 777 10.13 7.10 -28.18
N CYS A 778 11.14 6.86 -29.00
CA CYS A 778 11.43 5.57 -29.61
C CYS A 778 12.93 5.26 -29.45
N THR A 779 13.25 4.03 -29.06
CA THR A 779 14.59 3.65 -28.62
C THR A 779 15.37 2.91 -29.70
N SER A 780 16.61 3.34 -29.95
CA SER A 780 17.60 2.56 -30.70
C SER A 780 18.65 1.99 -29.76
N SER A 781 19.01 0.71 -29.88
CA SER A 781 20.00 0.03 -29.01
C SER A 781 21.15 -0.55 -29.80
N PHE A 782 22.37 -0.37 -29.29
CA PHE A 782 23.61 -0.69 -29.98
C PHE A 782 24.56 -1.49 -29.08
N LYS A 783 25.13 -2.56 -29.63
CA LYS A 783 26.10 -3.42 -28.95
C LYS A 783 27.45 -2.71 -28.86
N LEU A 784 28.03 -2.66 -27.66
CA LEU A 784 29.38 -2.15 -27.43
C LEU A 784 30.43 -3.25 -27.66
N LYS A 785 31.66 -2.83 -27.96
CA LYS A 785 32.82 -3.73 -27.91
C LYS A 785 33.02 -4.24 -26.47
N PRO A 786 33.67 -5.41 -26.27
CA PRO A 786 33.97 -5.89 -24.92
C PRO A 786 34.84 -4.90 -24.14
N GLY A 787 34.60 -4.78 -22.83
CA GLY A 787 35.42 -3.98 -21.91
C GLY A 787 34.72 -2.74 -21.33
N PHE A 788 33.58 -2.33 -21.89
CA PHE A 788 32.77 -1.24 -21.32
C PHE A 788 31.94 -1.74 -20.14
N ILE A 789 31.68 -0.84 -19.18
CA ILE A 789 30.75 -1.06 -18.07
C ILE A 789 29.53 -0.18 -18.28
N THR A 790 28.36 -0.82 -18.26
CA THR A 790 27.05 -0.21 -18.46
C THR A 790 26.09 -0.76 -17.40
N TRP A 791 24.87 -0.23 -17.32
CA TRP A 791 23.81 -0.79 -16.45
C TRP A 791 23.51 -2.27 -16.77
N ASP A 792 23.88 -2.78 -17.95
CA ASP A 792 23.75 -4.20 -18.29
C ASP A 792 24.57 -5.11 -17.36
N LYS A 793 25.71 -4.64 -16.84
CA LYS A 793 26.54 -5.39 -15.88
C LYS A 793 25.80 -5.74 -14.60
N MET A 794 24.81 -4.94 -14.20
CA MET A 794 23.96 -5.20 -13.04
C MET A 794 22.98 -6.37 -13.24
N ARG A 795 23.02 -7.06 -14.40
CA ARG A 795 22.39 -8.38 -14.58
C ARG A 795 23.24 -9.52 -14.04
N GLN A 796 24.53 -9.30 -13.76
CA GLN A 796 25.44 -10.29 -13.18
C GLN A 796 25.42 -10.17 -11.66
N ASP A 797 25.12 -11.27 -10.96
CA ASP A 797 24.89 -11.25 -9.51
C ASP A 797 26.10 -10.76 -8.71
N ASP A 798 27.31 -11.21 -9.05
CA ASP A 798 28.54 -10.81 -8.37
C ASP A 798 28.81 -9.30 -8.52
N PHE A 799 28.58 -8.76 -9.72
CA PHE A 799 28.74 -7.33 -9.98
C PHE A 799 27.68 -6.51 -9.26
N ALA A 800 26.42 -6.96 -9.29
CA ALA A 800 25.32 -6.29 -8.59
C ALA A 800 25.57 -6.25 -7.07
N LYS A 801 26.08 -7.34 -6.50
CA LYS A 801 26.46 -7.40 -5.08
C LYS A 801 27.59 -6.42 -4.76
N ALA A 802 28.67 -6.43 -5.54
CA ALA A 802 29.79 -5.50 -5.35
C ALA A 802 29.36 -4.03 -5.51
N ALA A 803 28.48 -3.73 -6.46
CA ALA A 803 27.92 -2.40 -6.65
C ALA A 803 27.05 -1.94 -5.47
N MET A 804 26.28 -2.85 -4.87
CA MET A 804 25.51 -2.59 -3.65
C MET A 804 26.44 -2.32 -2.46
N GLU A 805 27.49 -3.12 -2.29
CA GLU A 805 28.52 -2.91 -1.25
C GLU A 805 29.21 -1.55 -1.42
N GLN A 806 29.56 -1.17 -2.66
CA GLN A 806 30.12 0.15 -2.96
C GLN A 806 29.14 1.29 -2.63
N TYR A 807 27.88 1.15 -3.01
CA TYR A 807 26.84 2.16 -2.75
C TYR A 807 26.65 2.42 -1.25
N HIS A 808 26.66 1.37 -0.43
CA HIS A 808 26.57 1.45 1.03
C HIS A 808 27.89 1.78 1.73
N GLY A 809 29.02 1.75 1.01
CA GLY A 809 30.35 1.98 1.56
C GLY A 809 30.60 3.43 2.04
N GLU A 810 31.82 3.69 2.49
CA GLU A 810 32.28 5.03 2.88
C GLU A 810 32.94 5.75 1.69
N GLY A 811 32.77 7.08 1.61
CA GLY A 811 33.38 7.92 0.59
C GLY A 811 32.40 8.62 -0.35
N GLU A 812 32.94 9.40 -1.28
CA GLU A 812 32.17 10.16 -2.28
C GLU A 812 31.78 9.31 -3.50
N ASP A 813 32.55 8.27 -3.82
CA ASP A 813 32.24 7.35 -4.90
C ASP A 813 31.23 6.30 -4.44
N ARG A 814 29.99 6.46 -4.93
CA ARG A 814 28.84 5.62 -4.62
C ARG A 814 28.52 4.63 -5.74
N GLY A 815 29.40 4.53 -6.75
CA GLY A 815 29.30 3.58 -7.84
C GLY A 815 28.08 3.75 -8.73
N ILE A 816 27.83 2.72 -9.53
CA ILE A 816 26.80 2.69 -10.58
C ILE A 816 25.37 2.86 -10.05
N ILE A 817 25.10 2.56 -8.78
CA ILE A 817 23.75 2.65 -8.19
C ILE A 817 23.34 4.10 -7.93
N ALA A 818 24.32 4.98 -7.66
CA ALA A 818 24.10 6.42 -7.51
C ALA A 818 24.05 7.18 -8.85
N SER A 819 23.71 6.48 -9.94
CA SER A 819 23.64 7.06 -11.28
C SER A 819 22.22 7.20 -11.82
N ALA A 820 22.08 8.07 -12.82
CA ALA A 820 20.85 8.29 -13.58
C ALA A 820 21.21 8.65 -15.03
N PHE A 821 20.20 8.85 -15.89
CA PHE A 821 20.43 9.46 -17.19
C PHE A 821 21.12 10.81 -17.04
N SER A 822 22.12 11.06 -17.85
CA SER A 822 22.98 12.23 -17.65
C SER A 822 23.35 12.94 -18.94
N GLY A 823 23.53 12.21 -20.05
CA GLY A 823 23.84 12.79 -21.35
C GLY A 823 22.58 13.06 -22.18
N PHE A 824 22.44 14.30 -22.66
CA PHE A 824 21.28 14.76 -23.43
C PHE A 824 21.73 15.59 -24.63
N ALA A 825 20.99 15.49 -25.74
CA ALA A 825 21.12 16.38 -26.87
C ALA A 825 19.75 16.84 -27.38
N TYR A 826 19.52 18.14 -27.41
CA TYR A 826 18.33 18.76 -27.97
C TYR A 826 18.64 19.29 -29.36
N VAL A 827 17.96 18.78 -30.38
CA VAL A 827 18.32 18.99 -31.77
C VAL A 827 17.19 19.72 -32.53
N PRO A 828 17.52 20.76 -33.32
CA PRO A 828 16.53 21.40 -34.21
C PRO A 828 16.27 20.52 -35.43
N LEU A 829 15.09 20.61 -36.03
CA LEU A 829 14.72 19.78 -37.20
C LEU A 829 15.72 19.90 -38.37
N SER A 830 16.25 21.10 -38.62
CA SER A 830 17.24 21.34 -39.68
C SER A 830 18.57 20.57 -39.51
N GLN A 831 18.79 19.93 -38.35
CA GLN A 831 19.95 19.08 -38.12
C GLN A 831 19.87 17.76 -38.89
N TYR A 832 18.67 17.23 -39.13
CA TYR A 832 18.47 15.92 -39.75
C TYR A 832 17.37 15.88 -40.82
N LEU A 833 16.65 16.99 -41.05
CA LEU A 833 15.65 17.14 -42.10
C LEU A 833 16.05 18.20 -43.12
N SER A 834 15.69 17.98 -44.38
CA SER A 834 15.82 18.97 -45.46
C SER A 834 14.77 20.08 -45.34
N PRO A 835 15.00 21.27 -45.93
CA PRO A 835 13.98 22.33 -46.00
C PRO A 835 12.66 21.87 -46.65
N GLU A 836 12.73 20.97 -47.63
CA GLU A 836 11.56 20.37 -48.28
C GLU A 836 10.81 19.41 -47.35
N GLU A 837 11.51 18.61 -46.55
CA GLU A 837 10.90 17.76 -45.50
C GLU A 837 10.17 18.61 -44.45
N ILE A 838 10.82 19.68 -43.95
CA ILE A 838 10.20 20.61 -42.99
C ILE A 838 8.96 21.29 -43.59
N SER A 839 9.02 21.67 -44.88
CA SER A 839 7.87 22.26 -45.58
C SER A 839 6.70 21.28 -45.72
N ARG A 840 6.97 19.98 -45.93
CA ARG A 840 5.92 18.94 -45.95
C ARG A 840 5.28 18.77 -44.58
N ILE A 841 6.08 18.66 -43.52
CA ILE A 841 5.59 18.61 -42.13
C ILE A 841 4.65 19.78 -41.84
N LYS A 842 5.04 21.01 -42.22
CA LYS A 842 4.18 22.20 -42.08
C LYS A 842 2.88 22.07 -42.85
N ALA A 843 2.93 21.58 -44.09
CA ALA A 843 1.74 21.38 -44.91
C ALA A 843 0.80 20.35 -44.30
N ASP A 844 1.32 19.25 -43.77
CA ASP A 844 0.53 18.19 -43.13
C ASP A 844 -0.25 18.72 -41.92
N VAL A 845 0.40 19.51 -41.06
CA VAL A 845 -0.25 20.19 -39.93
C VAL A 845 -1.30 21.19 -40.42
N CYS A 846 -1.01 21.98 -41.46
CA CYS A 846 -1.96 22.96 -42.01
C CYS A 846 -3.19 22.33 -42.70
N ASN A 847 -3.08 21.07 -43.14
CA ASN A 847 -4.19 20.34 -43.77
C ASN A 847 -5.20 19.76 -42.77
N VAL A 848 -4.88 19.76 -41.47
CA VAL A 848 -5.80 19.33 -40.42
C VAL A 848 -6.90 20.38 -40.24
N ASP A 849 -8.14 19.92 -40.09
CA ASP A 849 -9.28 20.78 -39.77
C ASP A 849 -9.27 21.20 -38.29
N TRP A 850 -8.48 22.24 -37.99
CA TRP A 850 -8.33 22.79 -36.64
C TRP A 850 -9.57 23.53 -36.12
N SER A 851 -10.57 23.79 -36.98
CA SER A 851 -11.80 24.48 -36.58
C SER A 851 -12.64 23.70 -35.56
N LYS A 852 -12.40 22.38 -35.46
CA LYS A 852 -13.02 21.46 -34.48
C LYS A 852 -12.45 21.59 -33.07
N TYR A 853 -11.32 22.28 -32.90
CA TYR A 853 -10.67 22.49 -31.62
C TYR A 853 -10.88 23.93 -31.12
N SER A 854 -10.67 24.15 -29.83
CA SER A 854 -10.81 25.48 -29.23
C SER A 854 -9.85 26.49 -29.86
N LYS A 855 -10.20 27.78 -29.79
CA LYS A 855 -9.34 28.85 -30.30
C LYS A 855 -7.94 28.85 -29.66
N GLY A 856 -7.85 28.43 -28.40
CA GLY A 856 -6.57 28.27 -27.71
C GLY A 856 -5.71 27.20 -28.36
N VAL A 857 -6.26 26.02 -28.64
CA VAL A 857 -5.54 24.96 -29.37
C VAL A 857 -5.05 25.45 -30.72
N GLN A 858 -5.90 26.12 -31.50
CA GLN A 858 -5.50 26.70 -32.80
C GLN A 858 -4.30 27.66 -32.67
N GLU A 859 -4.28 28.47 -31.61
CA GLU A 859 -3.17 29.39 -31.34
C GLU A 859 -1.91 28.66 -30.89
N THR A 860 -2.02 27.60 -30.06
CA THR A 860 -0.86 26.76 -29.69
C THR A 860 -0.20 26.14 -30.91
N VAL A 861 -1.00 25.59 -31.85
CA VAL A 861 -0.50 25.00 -33.10
C VAL A 861 0.20 26.05 -33.96
N ARG A 862 -0.36 27.26 -34.07
CA ARG A 862 0.29 28.36 -34.79
C ARG A 862 1.66 28.72 -34.20
N LEU A 863 1.77 28.72 -32.87
CA LEU A 863 3.04 28.96 -32.17
C LEU A 863 4.04 27.84 -32.42
N GLN A 864 3.62 26.57 -32.33
CA GLN A 864 4.47 25.41 -32.64
C GLN A 864 4.96 25.44 -34.09
N LEU A 865 4.09 25.72 -35.06
CA LEU A 865 4.47 25.87 -36.48
C LEU A 865 5.53 26.96 -36.70
N ALA A 866 5.46 28.07 -35.95
CA ALA A 866 6.43 29.15 -36.03
C ALA A 866 7.82 28.75 -35.49
N ARG A 867 7.89 27.75 -34.60
CA ARG A 867 9.14 27.26 -33.98
C ARG A 867 9.90 26.26 -34.85
N LEU A 868 9.24 25.56 -35.79
CA LEU A 868 9.85 24.44 -36.55
C LEU A 868 11.14 24.80 -37.31
N GLU A 869 11.30 26.07 -37.70
CA GLU A 869 12.51 26.57 -38.40
C GLU A 869 13.47 27.32 -37.48
N ASP A 870 13.08 27.59 -36.23
CA ASP A 870 13.96 28.26 -35.27
C ASP A 870 15.01 27.28 -34.76
N LYS A 871 16.25 27.42 -35.25
CA LYS A 871 17.39 26.59 -34.83
C LYS A 871 17.69 26.65 -33.34
N LYS A 872 17.18 27.67 -32.63
CA LYS A 872 17.32 27.81 -31.17
C LYS A 872 16.26 27.03 -30.40
N CYS A 873 15.13 26.70 -31.04
CA CYS A 873 14.07 25.90 -30.47
C CYS A 873 14.23 24.45 -30.94
N PRO A 874 14.78 23.55 -30.12
CA PRO A 874 14.86 22.14 -30.49
C PRO A 874 13.45 21.56 -30.62
N SER A 875 13.27 20.58 -31.50
CA SER A 875 11.99 19.85 -31.64
C SER A 875 12.13 18.37 -31.30
N THR A 876 13.37 17.94 -31.05
CA THR A 876 13.72 16.56 -30.76
C THR A 876 14.76 16.52 -29.66
N GLU A 877 14.61 15.57 -28.74
CA GLU A 877 15.61 15.22 -27.74
C GLU A 877 16.23 13.87 -28.10
N LEU A 878 17.52 13.71 -27.80
CA LEU A 878 18.24 12.45 -27.84
C LEU A 878 18.80 12.18 -26.45
N ILE A 879 18.35 11.12 -25.80
CA ILE A 879 18.81 10.72 -24.47
C ILE A 879 19.78 9.56 -24.61
N PHE A 880 20.97 9.68 -24.00
CA PHE A 880 21.92 8.57 -23.93
C PHE A 880 21.65 7.70 -22.71
N ALA A 881 21.25 6.46 -22.95
CA ALA A 881 21.10 5.43 -21.94
C ALA A 881 22.38 4.61 -21.84
N PRO A 882 23.03 4.54 -20.67
CA PRO A 882 24.23 3.74 -20.47
C PRO A 882 23.89 2.26 -20.23
N GLY A 883 23.14 1.64 -21.16
CA GLY A 883 22.70 0.25 -21.11
C GLY A 883 21.64 -0.06 -22.16
N PHE A 884 21.17 -1.32 -22.21
CA PHE A 884 20.06 -1.70 -23.09
C PHE A 884 18.71 -1.19 -22.55
N PHE A 885 18.03 -0.34 -23.32
CA PHE A 885 16.78 0.32 -22.92
C PHE A 885 15.61 0.14 -23.91
N SER A 886 15.76 -0.73 -24.92
CA SER A 886 14.72 -0.99 -25.92
C SER A 886 13.64 -1.95 -25.42
N THR A 887 12.42 -1.77 -25.91
CA THR A 887 11.28 -2.69 -25.70
C THR A 887 11.04 -3.62 -26.88
N ALA A 888 11.74 -3.41 -28.01
CA ALA A 888 11.51 -4.14 -29.25
C ALA A 888 12.06 -5.57 -29.23
N SER A 889 13.16 -5.78 -28.49
CA SER A 889 13.80 -7.09 -28.34
C SER A 889 14.43 -7.21 -26.94
N PRO A 890 14.71 -8.43 -26.45
CA PRO A 890 15.49 -8.60 -25.23
C PRO A 890 17.00 -8.40 -25.48
N PRO A 891 17.77 -7.96 -24.47
CA PRO A 891 19.23 -7.90 -24.57
C PRO A 891 19.83 -9.30 -24.69
N VAL A 892 21.00 -9.40 -25.32
CA VAL A 892 21.80 -10.64 -25.37
C VAL A 892 22.58 -10.80 -24.05
N ASP A 893 22.66 -12.03 -23.54
CA ASP A 893 23.39 -12.34 -22.33
C ASP A 893 24.87 -11.97 -22.44
N ASN A 894 25.43 -11.42 -21.35
CA ASN A 894 26.83 -10.99 -21.26
C ASN A 894 27.30 -10.02 -22.34
N GLN A 895 26.36 -9.23 -22.89
CA GLN A 895 26.64 -8.15 -23.83
C GLN A 895 26.28 -6.81 -23.20
N GLU A 896 27.19 -5.85 -23.31
CA GLU A 896 26.97 -4.46 -22.90
C GLU A 896 26.48 -3.62 -24.08
N TYR A 897 25.62 -2.65 -23.77
CA TYR A 897 24.95 -1.80 -24.73
C TYR A 897 24.99 -0.33 -24.33
N TYR A 898 24.77 0.53 -25.31
CA TYR A 898 24.14 1.82 -25.05
C TYR A 898 22.87 1.91 -25.88
N SER A 899 21.93 2.75 -25.44
CA SER A 899 20.75 3.09 -26.23
C SER A 899 20.65 4.61 -26.41
N ILE A 900 20.06 5.02 -27.52
CA ILE A 900 19.69 6.41 -27.80
C ILE A 900 18.17 6.46 -27.92
N LEU A 901 17.53 7.24 -27.06
CA LEU A 901 16.09 7.49 -27.12
C LEU A 901 15.88 8.74 -27.96
N ALA A 902 15.22 8.63 -29.11
CA ALA A 902 14.76 9.77 -29.88
C ALA A 902 13.38 10.18 -29.37
N CYS A 903 13.22 11.46 -29.06
CA CYS A 903 12.14 12.00 -28.25
C CYS A 903 11.46 13.16 -28.99
N LEU A 904 10.15 13.12 -29.19
CA LEU A 904 9.37 14.20 -29.81
C LEU A 904 8.97 15.24 -28.76
N GLN A 905 9.50 16.46 -28.90
CA GLN A 905 9.36 17.53 -27.90
C GLN A 905 8.30 18.58 -28.26
N GLN A 906 7.79 18.59 -29.49
CA GLN A 906 6.76 19.53 -29.96
C GLN A 906 5.62 18.79 -30.67
N PRO A 907 4.85 17.95 -29.96
CA PRO A 907 3.77 17.17 -30.58
C PRO A 907 2.61 18.05 -31.05
N PHE A 908 2.09 17.78 -32.24
CA PHE A 908 0.88 18.39 -32.81
C PHE A 908 -0.39 17.61 -32.46
N SER A 909 -0.29 16.31 -32.22
CA SER A 909 -1.38 15.48 -31.72
C SER A 909 -1.98 16.06 -30.43
N ARG A 910 -3.30 15.97 -30.33
CA ARG A 910 -4.08 16.41 -29.16
C ARG A 910 -4.96 15.28 -28.66
N GLY A 911 -4.76 14.91 -27.41
CA GLY A 911 -5.53 13.91 -26.70
C GLY A 911 -6.63 14.51 -25.82
N LYS A 912 -7.30 13.61 -25.10
CA LYS A 912 -8.32 13.94 -24.10
C LYS A 912 -8.36 12.91 -22.98
N ILE A 913 -8.73 13.35 -21.78
CA ILE A 913 -8.91 12.51 -20.60
C ILE A 913 -10.27 12.83 -19.99
N HIS A 914 -11.18 11.86 -19.98
CA HIS A 914 -12.55 12.07 -19.51
C HIS A 914 -13.02 10.95 -18.60
N VAL A 915 -13.83 11.31 -17.62
CA VAL A 915 -14.59 10.41 -16.76
C VAL A 915 -15.42 9.43 -17.58
N SER A 916 -15.52 8.19 -17.11
CA SER A 916 -16.32 7.14 -17.75
C SER A 916 -17.49 6.65 -16.89
N SER A 917 -17.48 7.01 -15.61
CA SER A 917 -18.44 6.59 -14.59
C SER A 917 -18.45 7.61 -13.45
N SER A 918 -19.58 7.74 -12.75
CA SER A 918 -19.67 8.50 -11.50
C SER A 918 -18.99 7.83 -10.30
N ASP A 919 -18.50 6.60 -10.44
CA ASP A 919 -17.67 5.92 -9.43
C ASP A 919 -16.25 6.49 -9.44
N PRO A 920 -15.82 7.24 -8.40
CA PRO A 920 -14.52 7.88 -8.35
C PRO A 920 -13.35 6.88 -8.33
N THR A 921 -13.60 5.60 -8.00
CA THR A 921 -12.56 4.56 -7.97
C THR A 921 -12.23 3.99 -9.35
N LYS A 922 -13.03 4.32 -10.37
CA LYS A 922 -12.76 3.93 -11.76
C LYS A 922 -11.85 4.95 -12.43
N PRO A 923 -10.80 4.52 -13.14
CA PRO A 923 -9.95 5.46 -13.86
C PRO A 923 -10.71 6.15 -15.01
N PRO A 924 -10.33 7.39 -15.38
CA PRO A 924 -10.86 8.05 -16.56
C PRO A 924 -10.35 7.33 -17.83
N LYS A 925 -11.05 7.53 -18.95
CA LYS A 925 -10.57 7.11 -20.27
C LYS A 925 -9.49 8.07 -20.75
N ILE A 926 -8.38 7.52 -21.19
CA ILE A 926 -7.22 8.28 -21.67
C ILE A 926 -7.08 8.03 -23.16
N HIS A 927 -7.29 9.07 -23.96
CA HIS A 927 -6.99 9.06 -25.39
C HIS A 927 -5.80 9.99 -25.63
N ALA A 928 -4.60 9.45 -25.81
CA ALA A 928 -3.43 10.28 -26.08
C ALA A 928 -3.46 10.80 -27.53
N ASN A 929 -4.06 10.03 -28.44
CA ASN A 929 -4.12 10.28 -29.87
C ASN A 929 -2.72 10.42 -30.49
N TYR A 930 -1.75 9.62 -30.03
CA TYR A 930 -0.39 9.66 -30.56
C TYR A 930 -0.39 9.41 -32.07
N PHE A 931 0.35 10.22 -32.81
CA PHE A 931 0.45 10.16 -34.28
C PHE A 931 -0.88 10.41 -35.02
N SER A 932 -1.88 11.00 -34.35
CA SER A 932 -3.09 11.47 -35.04
C SER A 932 -2.81 12.55 -36.08
N ILE A 933 -1.67 13.25 -35.96
CA ILE A 933 -1.12 14.12 -37.00
C ILE A 933 0.16 13.45 -37.53
N ASP A 934 0.21 13.16 -38.84
CA ASP A 934 1.33 12.40 -39.44
C ASP A 934 2.69 13.07 -39.27
N ALA A 935 2.70 14.41 -39.17
CA ALA A 935 3.88 15.21 -38.85
C ALA A 935 4.66 14.69 -37.62
N ASP A 936 3.95 14.27 -36.56
CA ASP A 936 4.58 13.77 -35.33
C ASP A 936 5.35 12.46 -35.59
N LEU A 937 4.76 11.57 -36.39
CA LEU A 937 5.38 10.30 -36.78
C LEU A 937 6.56 10.52 -37.72
N GLU A 938 6.42 11.44 -38.68
CA GLU A 938 7.49 11.77 -39.62
C GLU A 938 8.71 12.35 -38.89
N ILE A 939 8.51 13.32 -38.00
CA ILE A 939 9.57 13.92 -37.19
C ILE A 939 10.30 12.86 -36.36
N LEU A 940 9.54 12.01 -35.65
CA LEU A 940 10.11 11.03 -34.74
C LEU A 940 10.81 9.88 -35.48
N SER A 941 10.22 9.33 -36.53
CA SER A 941 10.83 8.23 -37.30
C SER A 941 12.14 8.65 -37.96
N LYS A 942 12.22 9.89 -38.48
CA LYS A 942 13.46 10.49 -39.00
C LYS A 942 14.49 10.72 -37.89
N ALA A 943 14.06 11.07 -36.67
CA ALA A 943 14.97 11.16 -35.52
C ALA A 943 15.52 9.79 -35.09
N VAL A 944 14.70 8.73 -35.12
CA VAL A 944 15.17 7.35 -34.88
C VAL A 944 16.20 6.95 -35.93
N ARG A 945 15.98 7.29 -37.21
CA ARG A 945 16.97 7.10 -38.27
C ARG A 945 18.23 7.93 -38.04
N TYR A 946 18.11 9.16 -37.54
CA TYR A 946 19.24 10.01 -37.21
C TYR A 946 20.13 9.43 -36.10
N CYS A 947 19.57 8.66 -35.15
CA CYS A 947 20.36 7.95 -34.13
C CYS A 947 21.40 6.99 -34.75
N GLN A 948 21.10 6.39 -35.91
CA GLN A 948 22.07 5.59 -36.67
C GLN A 948 23.19 6.47 -37.22
N THR A 949 22.88 7.67 -37.73
CA THR A 949 23.89 8.62 -38.23
C THR A 949 24.84 9.07 -37.11
N VAL A 950 24.29 9.34 -35.92
CA VAL A 950 25.10 9.66 -34.73
C VAL A 950 26.02 8.50 -34.37
N THR A 951 25.51 7.26 -34.38
CA THR A 951 26.30 6.05 -34.11
C THR A 951 27.39 5.79 -35.14
N ASP A 952 27.10 6.03 -36.43
CA ASP A 952 28.06 5.82 -37.53
C ASP A 952 29.13 6.92 -37.64
N THR A 953 29.10 7.91 -36.73
CA THR A 953 30.08 8.99 -36.67
C THR A 953 31.17 8.68 -35.64
N SER A 954 32.43 8.84 -36.03
CA SER A 954 33.58 8.68 -35.13
C SER A 954 33.61 9.77 -34.03
N PRO A 955 34.01 9.46 -32.78
CA PRO A 955 34.59 8.21 -32.31
C PRO A 955 33.58 7.15 -31.79
N LEU A 956 32.26 7.39 -31.89
CA LEU A 956 31.25 6.45 -31.36
C LEU A 956 31.19 5.16 -32.20
N LYS A 957 31.40 5.28 -33.52
CA LYS A 957 31.48 4.15 -34.44
C LYS A 957 32.53 3.13 -34.02
N GLU A 958 33.66 3.59 -33.49
CA GLU A 958 34.82 2.79 -33.14
C GLU A 958 34.57 1.91 -31.92
N ILE A 959 33.60 2.26 -31.07
CA ILE A 959 33.24 1.47 -29.88
C ILE A 959 31.98 0.62 -30.10
N THR A 960 31.30 0.81 -31.24
CA THR A 960 30.06 0.11 -31.58
C THR A 960 30.34 -1.12 -32.44
N VAL A 961 29.73 -2.25 -32.09
CA VAL A 961 29.84 -3.50 -32.85
C VAL A 961 28.73 -3.59 -33.89
N ALA A 962 27.48 -3.41 -33.46
CA ALA A 962 26.31 -3.52 -34.32
C ALA A 962 25.10 -2.83 -33.68
N ARG A 963 24.17 -2.36 -34.51
CA ARG A 963 22.81 -2.01 -34.09
C ARG A 963 22.01 -3.27 -33.81
N GLN A 964 21.35 -3.32 -32.65
CA GLN A 964 20.38 -4.37 -32.33
C GLN A 964 18.95 -3.92 -32.65
N ASP A 965 18.57 -2.72 -32.22
CA ASP A 965 17.25 -2.16 -32.48
C ASP A 965 17.38 -0.75 -33.08
N PRO A 966 16.57 -0.39 -34.09
CA PRO A 966 15.83 -1.30 -34.97
C PRO A 966 16.75 -2.35 -35.63
N ASP A 967 16.29 -3.61 -35.77
CA ASP A 967 17.07 -4.68 -36.41
C ASP A 967 17.40 -4.28 -37.86
N PRO A 968 18.69 -4.10 -38.23
CA PRO A 968 19.07 -3.65 -39.58
C PRO A 968 18.68 -4.61 -40.71
N SER A 969 18.41 -5.88 -40.40
CA SER A 969 17.92 -6.84 -41.40
C SER A 969 16.44 -6.67 -41.74
N GLN A 970 15.66 -6.05 -40.83
CA GLN A 970 14.23 -5.83 -40.96
C GLN A 970 13.89 -4.37 -41.25
N TYR A 971 14.66 -3.43 -40.70
CA TYR A 971 14.37 -2.00 -40.72
C TYR A 971 15.52 -1.20 -41.35
N ASN A 972 15.39 -0.90 -42.65
CA ASN A 972 16.45 -0.23 -43.43
C ASN A 972 15.97 0.89 -44.37
N SER A 973 14.66 1.07 -44.56
CA SER A 973 14.05 2.14 -45.35
C SER A 973 13.29 3.14 -44.48
N ASP A 974 12.95 4.31 -45.02
CA ASP A 974 12.16 5.32 -44.27
C ASP A 974 10.81 4.76 -43.78
N GLU A 975 10.15 3.93 -44.60
CA GLU A 975 8.88 3.31 -44.23
C GLU A 975 9.06 2.30 -43.09
N ASP A 976 10.15 1.52 -43.11
CA ASP A 976 10.41 0.59 -42.02
C ASP A 976 10.63 1.34 -40.69
N PHE A 977 11.35 2.46 -40.71
CA PHE A 977 11.52 3.30 -39.51
C PHE A 977 10.21 3.90 -39.03
N ARG A 978 9.29 4.25 -39.94
CA ARG A 978 7.93 4.70 -39.57
C ARG A 978 7.16 3.59 -38.89
N GLU A 979 7.15 2.38 -39.43
CA GLU A 979 6.47 1.23 -38.82
C GLU A 979 7.11 0.82 -37.48
N PHE A 980 8.45 0.79 -37.39
CA PHE A 980 9.14 0.58 -36.11
C PHE A 980 8.74 1.63 -35.08
N THR A 981 8.68 2.90 -35.48
CA THR A 981 8.29 3.99 -34.58
C THR A 981 6.85 3.84 -34.10
N LYS A 982 5.90 3.47 -34.97
CA LYS A 982 4.52 3.17 -34.54
C LYS A 982 4.45 2.03 -33.53
N ASP A 983 5.24 0.98 -33.71
CA ASP A 983 5.17 -0.24 -32.91
C ASP A 983 5.97 -0.19 -31.61
N GLN A 984 7.02 0.64 -31.55
CA GLN A 984 7.99 0.62 -30.47
C GLN A 984 8.07 1.91 -29.66
N SER A 985 7.34 2.94 -30.04
CA SER A 985 7.29 4.18 -29.26
C SER A 985 6.64 3.97 -27.90
N VAL A 986 7.12 4.73 -26.91
CA VAL A 986 6.65 4.77 -25.52
C VAL A 986 6.53 6.24 -25.09
N THR A 987 5.59 6.54 -24.20
CA THR A 987 5.46 7.88 -23.58
C THR A 987 6.71 8.24 -22.76
N GLU A 988 7.15 9.51 -22.81
CA GLU A 988 8.16 10.04 -21.86
C GLU A 988 7.56 10.38 -20.49
N TYR A 989 6.26 10.13 -20.31
CA TYR A 989 5.51 10.34 -19.08
C TYR A 989 5.37 11.82 -18.72
N HIS A 990 5.27 12.70 -19.72
CA HIS A 990 5.17 14.16 -19.60
C HIS A 990 3.81 14.73 -20.05
N PRO A 991 2.66 14.18 -19.62
CA PRO A 991 1.39 14.70 -20.08
C PRO A 991 1.12 16.09 -19.47
N ILE A 992 0.56 17.01 -20.25
CA ILE A 992 0.11 18.34 -19.83
C ILE A 992 -1.27 18.68 -20.43
N GLY A 993 -1.80 19.86 -20.10
CA GLY A 993 -2.86 20.52 -20.88
C GLY A 993 -4.31 20.19 -20.52
N SER A 994 -4.58 19.11 -19.77
CA SER A 994 -5.95 18.68 -19.45
C SER A 994 -6.78 19.66 -18.60
N CYS A 995 -6.16 20.67 -17.99
CA CYS A 995 -6.82 21.78 -17.31
C CYS A 995 -6.17 23.10 -17.74
N SER A 996 -5.96 23.26 -19.05
CA SER A 996 -5.16 24.33 -19.66
C SER A 996 -5.42 25.73 -19.08
N MET A 997 -4.32 26.41 -18.74
CA MET A 997 -4.30 27.82 -18.36
C MET A 997 -4.31 28.70 -19.60
N MET A 998 -5.47 29.26 -19.91
CA MET A 998 -5.73 30.17 -21.04
C MET A 998 -6.98 31.00 -20.73
N PRO A 999 -7.26 32.10 -21.45
CA PRO A 999 -8.56 32.77 -21.38
C PRO A 999 -9.74 31.80 -21.62
N ARG A 1000 -10.84 32.00 -20.89
CA ARG A 1000 -12.02 31.11 -20.95
C ARG A 1000 -12.58 30.97 -22.36
N GLU A 1001 -12.65 32.07 -23.11
CA GLU A 1001 -13.13 32.11 -24.50
C GLU A 1001 -12.20 31.40 -25.50
N LYS A 1002 -11.00 31.05 -25.07
CA LYS A 1002 -10.05 30.21 -25.82
C LYS A 1002 -10.10 28.73 -25.40
N GLY A 1003 -11.04 28.33 -24.54
CA GLY A 1003 -11.14 26.97 -24.01
C GLY A 1003 -10.24 26.72 -22.78
N GLY A 1004 -9.90 27.77 -22.04
CA GLY A 1004 -9.16 27.63 -20.79
C GLY A 1004 -10.03 27.11 -19.64
N VAL A 1005 -9.44 26.27 -18.78
CA VAL A 1005 -10.06 25.75 -17.56
C VAL A 1005 -9.72 26.63 -16.35
N VAL A 1006 -8.48 27.12 -16.29
CA VAL A 1006 -8.02 28.02 -15.24
C VAL A 1006 -7.51 29.35 -15.81
N ASP A 1007 -7.65 30.41 -15.02
CA ASP A 1007 -7.08 31.72 -15.32
C ASP A 1007 -5.56 31.77 -15.06
N ALA A 1008 -4.92 32.92 -15.36
CA ALA A 1008 -3.50 33.14 -15.11
C ALA A 1008 -3.10 33.09 -13.62
N ARG A 1009 -4.06 33.09 -12.69
CA ARG A 1009 -3.84 32.86 -11.26
C ARG A 1009 -4.17 31.43 -10.83
N LEU A 1010 -4.35 30.53 -11.79
CA LEU A 1010 -4.69 29.12 -11.61
C LEU A 1010 -6.06 28.86 -11.01
N LYS A 1011 -6.95 29.86 -10.95
CA LYS A 1011 -8.31 29.70 -10.45
C LYS A 1011 -9.19 29.10 -11.54
N VAL A 1012 -9.96 28.06 -11.19
CA VAL A 1012 -10.92 27.43 -12.10
C VAL A 1012 -12.00 28.46 -12.42
N TYR A 1013 -12.21 28.76 -13.71
CA TYR A 1013 -13.24 29.69 -14.15
C TYR A 1013 -14.61 29.30 -13.59
N GLY A 1014 -15.47 30.28 -13.28
CA GLY A 1014 -16.80 30.00 -12.72
C GLY A 1014 -16.79 29.47 -11.30
N THR A 1015 -15.64 29.46 -10.61
CA THR A 1015 -15.52 29.14 -9.18
C THR A 1015 -14.85 30.29 -8.43
N LYS A 1016 -15.21 30.49 -7.15
CA LYS A 1016 -14.59 31.53 -6.33
C LYS A 1016 -13.26 31.10 -5.71
N ASN A 1017 -13.12 29.83 -5.38
CA ASN A 1017 -12.10 29.34 -4.45
C ASN A 1017 -11.55 27.95 -4.78
N VAL A 1018 -11.64 27.51 -6.04
CA VAL A 1018 -10.97 26.29 -6.52
C VAL A 1018 -9.81 26.67 -7.45
N ARG A 1019 -8.64 26.10 -7.22
CA ARG A 1019 -7.47 26.22 -8.11
C ARG A 1019 -7.01 24.87 -8.60
N VAL A 1020 -6.32 24.84 -9.75
CA VAL A 1020 -5.55 23.67 -10.20
C VAL A 1020 -4.09 24.06 -10.25
N ALA A 1021 -3.22 23.32 -9.55
CA ALA A 1021 -1.79 23.59 -9.50
C ALA A 1021 -1.01 22.29 -9.71
N ASP A 1022 -0.82 21.92 -10.97
CA ASP A 1022 0.01 20.81 -11.43
C ASP A 1022 0.27 20.91 -12.95
N ALA A 1023 0.81 19.86 -13.57
CA ALA A 1023 1.14 19.82 -15.00
C ALA A 1023 -0.06 20.01 -15.95
N SER A 1024 -1.30 19.72 -15.49
CA SER A 1024 -2.52 19.86 -16.30
C SER A 1024 -2.75 21.28 -16.80
N VAL A 1025 -2.22 22.29 -16.11
CA VAL A 1025 -2.44 23.70 -16.44
C VAL A 1025 -1.53 24.21 -17.55
N VAL A 1026 -0.46 23.50 -17.89
CA VAL A 1026 0.49 23.93 -18.92
C VAL A 1026 -0.18 23.80 -20.29
N PRO A 1027 -0.43 24.90 -21.04
CA PRO A 1027 -1.28 24.87 -22.23
C PRO A 1027 -0.56 24.40 -23.50
N ILE A 1028 0.77 24.47 -23.52
CA ILE A 1028 1.63 24.13 -24.66
C ILE A 1028 2.93 23.52 -24.15
N HIS A 1029 3.42 22.50 -24.83
CA HIS A 1029 4.65 21.81 -24.42
C HIS A 1029 5.91 22.68 -24.54
N VAL A 1030 6.90 22.30 -23.74
CA VAL A 1030 8.24 22.88 -23.69
C VAL A 1030 9.25 21.77 -23.90
N SER A 1031 10.33 22.04 -24.61
CA SER A 1031 11.32 21.04 -24.98
C SER A 1031 12.25 20.70 -23.81
N SER A 1032 11.70 20.04 -22.79
CA SER A 1032 12.39 19.60 -21.57
C SER A 1032 11.56 18.60 -20.77
N HIS A 1033 12.23 17.87 -19.88
CA HIS A 1033 11.56 17.12 -18.82
C HIS A 1033 10.83 18.08 -17.86
N ILE A 1034 9.54 17.83 -17.60
CA ILE A 1034 8.65 18.84 -17.02
C ILE A 1034 8.72 18.98 -15.49
N VAL A 1035 9.50 18.17 -14.77
CA VAL A 1035 9.45 18.13 -13.29
C VAL A 1035 9.78 19.48 -12.66
N GLN A 1036 10.77 20.20 -13.18
CA GLN A 1036 11.10 21.54 -12.68
C GLN A 1036 9.98 22.53 -12.98
N THR A 1037 9.32 22.39 -14.15
CA THR A 1037 8.15 23.20 -14.49
C THR A 1037 7.04 23.02 -13.47
N VAL A 1038 6.78 21.77 -13.04
CA VAL A 1038 5.75 21.47 -12.04
C VAL A 1038 6.11 22.01 -10.65
N TYR A 1039 7.38 21.96 -10.24
CA TYR A 1039 7.81 22.62 -8.99
C TYR A 1039 7.64 24.15 -9.06
N ALA A 1040 7.97 24.77 -10.18
CA ALA A 1040 7.79 26.21 -10.38
C ALA A 1040 6.30 26.60 -10.31
N ILE A 1041 5.40 25.79 -10.88
CA ILE A 1041 3.95 25.94 -10.75
C ILE A 1041 3.54 25.89 -9.27
N GLY A 1042 4.03 24.91 -8.50
CA GLY A 1042 3.73 24.80 -7.07
C GLY A 1042 4.23 26.00 -6.26
N GLU A 1043 5.47 26.44 -6.49
CA GLU A 1043 6.05 27.62 -5.83
C GLU A 1043 5.27 28.91 -6.14
N LYS A 1044 4.88 29.09 -7.41
CA LYS A 1044 4.13 30.25 -7.86
C LYS A 1044 2.69 30.23 -7.40
N ALA A 1045 2.03 29.06 -7.41
CA ALA A 1045 0.68 28.89 -6.88
C ALA A 1045 0.62 29.31 -5.40
N ALA A 1046 1.56 28.83 -4.58
CA ALA A 1046 1.65 29.23 -3.18
C ALA A 1046 1.89 30.74 -3.01
N HIS A 1047 2.74 31.34 -3.86
CA HIS A 1047 2.96 32.78 -3.85
C HIS A 1047 1.67 33.57 -4.15
N MET A 1048 0.94 33.19 -5.20
CA MET A 1048 -0.32 33.85 -5.59
C MET A 1048 -1.42 33.68 -4.55
N ILE A 1049 -1.54 32.50 -3.93
CA ILE A 1049 -2.50 32.25 -2.84
C ILE A 1049 -2.18 33.15 -1.64
N LYS A 1050 -0.91 33.25 -1.24
CA LYS A 1050 -0.48 34.15 -0.15
C LYS A 1050 -0.69 35.63 -0.50
N GLU A 1051 -0.58 36.00 -1.77
CA GLU A 1051 -0.87 37.35 -2.24
C GLU A 1051 -2.38 37.66 -2.15
N ASP A 1052 -3.22 36.75 -2.63
CA ASP A 1052 -4.68 36.92 -2.60
C ASP A 1052 -5.23 36.94 -1.17
N ALA A 1053 -4.71 36.08 -0.29
CA ALA A 1053 -5.07 36.05 1.12
C ALA A 1053 -4.67 37.32 1.90
N ARG A 1054 -3.70 38.11 1.41
CA ARG A 1054 -3.33 39.40 2.01
C ARG A 1054 -4.20 40.56 1.50
N LYS A 1055 -4.86 40.38 0.35
CA LYS A 1055 -5.72 41.41 -0.27
C LYS A 1055 -7.18 41.28 0.15
N ALA A 1056 -7.62 40.05 0.46
CA ALA A 1056 -8.92 39.76 1.06
C ALA A 1056 -8.94 40.15 2.54
#